data_AF-A0A9R1BN80-F1
#
_entry.id   AF-A0A9R1BN80-F1
#
_cell.length_a   1.000
_cell.length_b   1.000
_cell.length_c   1.000
_cell.angle_alpha   90.00
_cell.angle_beta   90.00
_cell.angle_gamma   90.00
#
_symmetry.space_group_name_H-M   'P 1'
#
loop_
_entity.id
_entity.type
_entity.pdbx_description
1 polymer ?
#
loop_
_entity_poly.entity_id
_entity_poly.type
_entity_poly.pdbx_seq_one_letter_code
_entity_poly.pdbx_strand_id
1 'polypeptide(L)'
;MEASGSWDAIDWNQIEDPRSRRSSQGMEEFLLEDEEVYAQGHGVVLLNTDEAGIVSVTNFRLLFVDVKLQSLPRQYDKKQPRELLQVIGKDMRVIVFAFRPRTKQKNEVFDALRRYTKPSQLWELYAFSCDPSTVDKKSDPKMRLMKEYHRLLNEGSEFEVEKYYFRNNWRLTTVNSSYSLCSTYPSQLIVPKSISDEDLWQASTFRAGRRLPIISWCNPVSGAVLARSSQPLVGLMMNFRNNADEKLVSALCTQNVDANLPPRKLYIVDARPRANALANGAKGGGSESSSNYPKSEVLFLGIQNIHTMRDSLSRLRDYVDAHGSISSNGSSSAVSLVGDRRNRGSTWGGGSLNSMTQFSSMLGEWLNHIQNILVGASWIAAQIAQESASVLVHCSDGWDRTTQLIALACLLLDPYYRTFDGFQALVEKDWLAFGHPFAERLGIPTVSENGGSQYELLRQPSVGNLTSSPSRGSLGTPGSSSNTSVQSQTSNNSSPILLQWLDCIAQLLRLYPAAFQFSSKFLVDFMDCVLSCRFGNFLCNSEREREQSGITSSCHCMWTYLADLRASGGSFHEHINPFYDRERYWLPLVPPAAALAPTLWPQFYLRWTCPPESQGGGLESHGHSMRKKYEASVKSKEMAESRSRDIKMKMESMLTDLQRERRASSSALAMAQRARRENVAIKRAIQTIGCTVNFSTNENQVDKSEEMSYSFRREADTVSQQDDNADLSVSISAIEDSLVSETPSNQVCESLCPFRSREGCRWPHAACAQLGSQFVGLKANFDAFDRLSVKDCYFPKE
;
A
#
# COMPACT_ATOMS: atom_id res chain seq x y z
N MET A 1 1.28 44.57 4.75
CA MET A 1 2.14 44.13 3.64
C MET A 1 2.11 42.62 3.65
N GLU A 2 1.36 42.07 2.69
CA GLU A 2 1.11 40.65 2.52
C GLU A 2 2.39 39.98 2.01
N ALA A 3 2.95 39.07 2.80
CA ALA A 3 4.00 38.16 2.36
C ALA A 3 3.38 36.76 2.31
N SER A 4 2.75 36.43 1.19
CA SER A 4 2.28 35.09 0.87
C SER A 4 3.50 34.23 0.47
N GLY A 5 4.09 33.57 1.46
CA GLY A 5 5.05 32.48 1.25
C GLY A 5 4.37 31.15 1.49
N SER A 6 4.43 30.23 0.53
CA SER A 6 4.17 28.80 0.77
C SER A 6 5.35 28.24 1.57
N TRP A 7 5.08 27.50 2.65
CA TRP A 7 6.11 27.00 3.57
C TRP A 7 6.23 25.48 3.51
N ASP A 8 7.43 25.00 3.83
CA ASP A 8 7.87 23.63 3.61
C ASP A 8 8.18 22.96 4.96
N ALA A 9 7.66 21.73 5.12
CA ALA A 9 7.96 20.71 6.14
C ALA A 9 8.05 21.16 7.61
N ILE A 10 6.98 20.89 8.36
CA ILE A 10 7.06 20.74 9.82
C ILE A 10 6.17 19.57 10.25
N ASP A 11 6.76 18.58 10.89
CA ASP A 11 6.06 17.50 11.59
C ASP A 11 5.42 18.04 12.88
N TRP A 12 4.21 17.61 13.27
CA TRP A 12 3.53 18.08 14.49
C TRP A 12 2.68 16.95 15.10
N ASN A 13 2.95 16.64 16.37
CA ASN A 13 2.21 15.67 17.19
C ASN A 13 1.38 16.38 18.26
N GLN A 14 0.08 16.11 18.31
CA GLN A 14 -0.78 16.41 19.46
C GLN A 14 -0.75 15.19 20.40
N ILE A 15 -0.34 15.38 21.66
CA ILE A 15 -0.29 14.30 22.65
C ILE A 15 -1.49 14.45 23.59
N GLU A 16 -2.40 13.48 23.59
CA GLU A 16 -3.54 13.44 24.51
C GLU A 16 -3.15 12.79 25.86
N ASP A 17 -3.17 13.64 26.89
CA ASP A 17 -3.20 13.43 28.36
C ASP A 17 -3.11 11.98 28.93
N PRO A 18 -1.99 11.58 29.58
CA PRO A 18 -2.00 10.46 30.51
C PRO A 18 -2.50 10.95 31.88
N ARG A 19 -3.67 10.45 32.25
CA ARG A 19 -4.33 10.67 33.54
C ARG A 19 -3.35 10.65 34.72
N SER A 20 -3.37 11.75 35.47
CA SER A 20 -2.90 11.92 36.84
C SER A 20 -1.41 11.67 37.09
N ARG A 21 -0.65 12.76 37.18
CA ARG A 21 0.30 13.01 38.28
C ARG A 21 0.66 14.49 38.32
N ARG A 22 0.52 15.10 39.49
CA ARG A 22 0.96 16.47 39.76
C ARG A 22 2.48 16.47 39.87
N SER A 23 3.17 17.00 38.87
CA SER A 23 4.45 17.71 39.02
C SER A 23 4.77 18.48 37.75
N SER A 24 5.47 19.60 37.90
CA SER A 24 6.01 20.45 36.83
C SER A 24 6.99 19.68 35.92
N GLN A 25 6.49 18.97 34.91
CA GLN A 25 7.31 18.31 33.89
C GLN A 25 7.46 19.24 32.67
N GLY A 26 8.70 19.56 32.33
CA GLY A 26 9.06 20.50 31.25
C GLY A 26 8.92 19.90 29.85
N MET A 27 9.03 20.75 28.83
CA MET A 27 9.02 20.39 27.39
C MET A 27 9.99 19.27 26.99
N GLU A 28 10.99 18.98 27.83
CA GLU A 28 12.05 17.99 27.60
C GLU A 28 11.54 16.56 27.39
N GLU A 29 10.36 16.18 27.92
CA GLU A 29 9.81 14.83 27.74
C GLU A 29 9.28 14.55 26.32
N PHE A 30 9.09 15.59 25.51
CA PHE A 30 8.51 15.48 24.17
C PHE A 30 9.54 15.52 23.05
N LEU A 31 10.78 15.88 23.36
CA LEU A 31 11.87 16.02 22.41
C LEU A 31 12.41 14.65 22.00
N LEU A 32 12.75 14.49 20.71
CA LEU A 32 13.54 13.36 20.25
C LEU A 32 14.98 13.51 20.74
N GLU A 33 15.74 12.42 20.61
CA GLU A 33 17.19 12.46 20.81
C GLU A 33 17.83 13.54 19.92
N ASP A 34 18.73 14.33 20.50
CA ASP A 34 19.41 15.48 19.86
C ASP A 34 18.47 16.57 19.30
N GLU A 35 17.20 16.58 19.71
CA GLU A 35 16.27 17.65 19.39
C GLU A 35 16.34 18.75 20.45
N GLU A 36 16.53 19.99 20.00
CA GLU A 36 16.70 21.16 20.87
C GLU A 36 15.69 22.25 20.50
N VAL A 37 15.23 23.00 21.51
CA VAL A 37 14.33 24.14 21.33
C VAL A 37 15.11 25.43 21.08
N TYR A 38 14.80 26.14 19.98
CA TYR A 38 15.49 27.36 19.57
C TYR A 38 14.67 28.64 19.72
N ALA A 39 13.34 28.55 19.70
CA ALA A 39 12.46 29.68 19.98
C ALA A 39 11.17 29.22 20.63
N GLN A 40 10.60 30.08 21.50
CA GLN A 40 9.33 29.82 22.15
C GLN A 40 8.43 31.07 22.18
N GLY A 41 7.15 30.87 21.89
CA GLY A 41 6.09 31.86 22.13
C GLY A 41 5.18 31.37 23.24
N HIS A 42 4.93 32.21 24.24
CA HIS A 42 4.11 31.92 25.41
C HIS A 42 2.76 32.65 25.35
N GLY A 43 1.68 31.94 25.69
CA GLY A 43 0.33 32.49 25.65
C GLY A 43 -0.15 32.79 24.23
N VAL A 44 0.36 32.01 23.27
CA VAL A 44 0.00 32.06 21.85
C VAL A 44 -1.32 31.33 21.66
N VAL A 45 -2.24 31.90 20.90
CA VAL A 45 -3.52 31.27 20.61
C VAL A 45 -3.44 30.55 19.27
N LEU A 46 -3.72 29.25 19.25
CA LEU A 46 -3.91 28.49 18.02
C LEU A 46 -5.32 28.76 17.51
N LEU A 47 -5.47 29.52 16.42
CA LEU A 47 -6.80 29.95 15.95
C LEU A 47 -7.68 28.80 15.48
N ASN A 48 -7.07 27.72 14.96
CA ASN A 48 -7.78 26.54 14.52
C ASN A 48 -8.57 25.88 15.68
N THR A 49 -8.04 25.90 16.91
CA THR A 49 -8.69 25.27 18.08
C THR A 49 -9.20 26.26 19.14
N ASP A 50 -8.87 27.55 19.00
CA ASP A 50 -9.07 28.60 20.01
C ASP A 50 -8.41 28.27 21.37
N GLU A 51 -7.36 27.44 21.35
CA GLU A 51 -6.59 27.04 22.52
C GLU A 51 -5.38 27.97 22.71
N ALA A 52 -5.06 28.28 23.96
CA ALA A 52 -3.91 29.11 24.32
C ALA A 52 -2.80 28.24 24.91
N GLY A 53 -1.59 28.36 24.36
CA GLY A 53 -0.50 27.47 24.74
C GLY A 53 0.87 28.07 24.53
N ILE A 54 1.86 27.18 24.51
CA ILE A 54 3.26 27.49 24.21
C ILE A 54 3.57 26.90 22.83
N VAL A 55 4.02 27.75 21.91
CA VAL A 55 4.57 27.31 20.63
C VAL A 55 6.09 27.24 20.75
N SER A 56 6.71 26.13 20.35
CA SER A 56 8.17 25.92 20.39
C SER A 56 8.68 25.50 19.02
N VAL A 57 9.73 26.14 18.53
CA VAL A 57 10.44 25.77 17.30
C VAL A 57 11.70 25.02 17.69
N THR A 58 11.86 23.80 17.18
CA THR A 58 13.07 22.98 17.36
C THR A 58 13.91 22.94 16.07
N ASN A 59 15.05 22.26 16.10
CA ASN A 59 15.82 21.91 14.89
C ASN A 59 15.11 20.90 13.97
N PHE A 60 13.96 20.35 14.38
CA PHE A 60 13.24 19.33 13.62
C PHE A 60 11.78 19.69 13.33
N ARG A 61 11.07 20.22 14.33
CA ARG A 61 9.62 20.42 14.29
C ARG A 61 9.15 21.65 15.04
N LEU A 62 7.89 21.96 14.82
CA LEU A 62 7.11 22.95 15.56
C LEU A 62 6.28 22.14 16.55
N LEU A 63 6.26 22.56 17.80
CA LEU A 63 5.46 21.95 18.84
C LEU A 63 4.51 23.01 19.39
N PHE A 64 3.26 22.63 19.65
CA PHE A 64 2.31 23.48 20.36
C PHE A 64 1.74 22.67 21.51
N VAL A 65 1.95 23.16 22.73
CA VAL A 65 1.50 22.51 23.95
C VAL A 65 0.43 23.39 24.59
N ASP A 66 -0.78 22.85 24.70
CA ASP A 66 -1.88 23.51 25.40
C ASP A 66 -1.52 23.67 26.88
N VAL A 67 -1.65 24.89 27.39
CA VAL A 67 -1.51 25.15 28.81
C VAL A 67 -2.92 25.33 29.33
N LYS A 68 -3.48 24.26 29.93
CA LYS A 68 -4.75 24.33 30.68
C LYS A 68 -4.61 25.36 31.81
N LEU A 69 -4.85 26.64 31.50
CA LEU A 69 -4.94 27.70 32.48
C LEU A 69 -6.12 27.37 33.38
N GLN A 70 -5.85 27.11 34.66
CA GLN A 70 -6.88 27.04 35.69
C GLN A 70 -7.80 28.26 35.53
N SER A 71 -9.05 27.97 35.17
CA SER A 71 -10.22 28.85 35.15
C SER A 71 -9.97 30.30 35.59
N LEU A 72 -9.39 31.12 34.70
CA LEU A 72 -9.60 32.56 34.73
C LEU A 72 -10.86 32.85 33.89
N PRO A 73 -11.66 33.88 34.24
CA PRO A 73 -12.91 34.15 33.56
C PRO A 73 -12.66 34.28 32.05
N ARG A 74 -13.46 33.57 31.25
CA ARG A 74 -13.52 33.62 29.78
C ARG A 74 -13.97 35.01 29.29
N GLN A 75 -13.20 36.05 29.57
CA GLN A 75 -13.25 37.34 28.90
C GLN A 75 -11.95 37.53 28.12
N TYR A 76 -11.76 36.66 27.13
CA TYR A 76 -10.84 36.95 26.03
C TYR A 76 -11.51 38.02 25.16
N ASP A 77 -11.03 39.25 25.24
CA ASP A 77 -11.59 40.36 24.49
C ASP A 77 -11.26 40.20 22.99
N LYS A 78 -12.23 39.76 22.20
CA LYS A 78 -12.12 39.60 20.73
C LYS A 78 -11.78 40.90 20.00
N LYS A 79 -11.76 42.05 20.69
CA LYS A 79 -11.48 43.38 20.13
C LYS A 79 -10.01 43.80 20.16
N GLN A 80 -9.11 43.06 20.82
CA GLN A 80 -7.69 43.40 20.78
C GLN A 80 -7.08 43.04 19.42
N PRO A 81 -6.26 43.92 18.81
CA PRO A 81 -5.51 43.56 17.61
C PRO A 81 -4.66 42.32 17.90
N ARG A 82 -4.49 41.44 16.91
CA ARG A 82 -3.66 40.24 17.01
C ARG A 82 -2.66 40.26 15.87
N GLU A 83 -1.43 39.84 16.15
CA GLU A 83 -0.47 39.59 15.07
C GLU A 83 -0.51 38.11 14.71
N LEU A 84 -0.80 37.82 13.44
CA LEU A 84 -0.98 36.45 12.97
C LEU A 84 0.31 35.92 12.34
N LEU A 85 0.57 34.63 12.56
CA LEU A 85 1.58 33.86 11.87
C LEU A 85 0.91 32.61 11.29
N GLN A 86 0.90 32.50 9.97
CA GLN A 86 0.36 31.36 9.25
C GLN A 86 1.49 30.45 8.78
N VAL A 87 1.37 29.16 9.08
CA VAL A 87 2.28 28.09 8.64
C VAL A 87 1.48 27.16 7.74
N ILE A 88 1.90 27.03 6.49
CA ILE A 88 1.29 26.14 5.50
C ILE A 88 2.21 24.91 5.43
N GLY A 89 1.71 23.75 5.81
CA GLY A 89 2.44 22.49 5.76
C GLY A 89 2.28 21.80 4.40
N LYS A 90 3.27 21.00 3.99
CA LYS A 90 3.18 20.14 2.79
C LYS A 90 2.13 19.03 2.93
N ASP A 91 1.81 18.70 4.18
CA ASP A 91 0.99 17.60 4.68
C ASP A 91 -0.52 17.92 4.74
N MET A 92 -0.94 18.97 4.02
CA MET A 92 -2.28 19.57 3.93
C MET A 92 -2.68 20.47 5.11
N ARG A 93 -1.87 20.64 6.16
CA ARG A 93 -2.20 21.54 7.27
C ARG A 93 -2.03 23.00 6.90
N VAL A 94 -2.92 23.83 7.42
CA VAL A 94 -2.76 25.29 7.50
C VAL A 94 -2.99 25.70 8.95
N ILE A 95 -1.92 26.12 9.61
CA ILE A 95 -1.90 26.41 11.04
C ILE A 95 -1.76 27.91 11.24
N VAL A 96 -2.65 28.54 12.02
CA VAL A 96 -2.59 29.97 12.28
C VAL A 96 -2.44 30.25 13.77
N PHE A 97 -1.32 30.88 14.11
CA PHE A 97 -1.01 31.32 15.45
C PHE A 97 -1.31 32.80 15.60
N ALA A 98 -2.00 33.17 16.68
CA ALA A 98 -2.23 34.54 17.08
C ALA A 98 -1.35 34.90 18.28
N PHE A 99 -0.49 35.89 18.06
CA PHE A 99 0.40 36.45 19.07
C PHE A 99 -0.17 37.75 19.62
N ARG A 100 0.19 38.05 20.88
CA ARG A 100 -0.11 39.36 21.49
C ARG A 100 0.70 40.44 20.77
N PRO A 101 0.07 41.56 20.33
CA PRO A 101 0.78 42.67 19.70
C PRO A 101 1.86 43.26 20.60
N ARG A 102 2.83 43.95 19.98
CA ARG A 102 3.92 44.65 20.69
C ARG A 102 4.84 43.73 21.49
N THR A 103 4.84 42.43 21.19
CA THR A 103 5.82 41.46 21.70
C THR A 103 6.81 41.09 20.60
N LYS A 104 8.02 40.66 20.97
CA LYS A 104 9.01 40.15 20.01
C LYS A 104 8.81 38.68 19.64
N GLN A 105 7.95 37.96 20.38
CA GLN A 105 7.77 36.52 20.27
C GLN A 105 7.39 36.05 18.86
N LYS A 106 6.50 36.77 18.16
CA LYS A 106 6.12 36.40 16.78
C LYS A 106 7.32 36.44 15.85
N ASN A 107 8.14 37.49 15.93
CA ASN A 107 9.32 37.64 15.08
C ASN A 107 10.40 36.62 15.46
N GLU A 108 10.61 36.34 16.74
CA GLU A 108 11.54 35.29 17.20
C GLU A 108 11.14 33.90 16.68
N VAL A 109 9.86 33.54 16.82
CA VAL A 109 9.31 32.28 16.28
C VAL A 109 9.42 32.26 14.74
N PHE A 110 9.07 33.36 14.08
CA PHE A 110 9.16 33.46 12.61
C PHE A 110 10.60 33.33 12.10
N ASP A 111 11.56 34.00 12.73
CA ASP A 111 12.98 33.96 12.37
C ASP A 111 13.55 32.55 12.61
N ALA A 112 13.18 31.90 13.71
CA ALA A 112 13.55 30.51 13.96
C ALA A 112 12.94 29.56 12.91
N LEU A 113 11.65 29.67 12.62
CA LEU A 113 11.00 28.86 11.58
C LEU A 113 11.70 29.04 10.23
N ARG A 114 11.99 30.28 9.84
CA ARG A 114 12.68 30.58 8.59
C ARG A 114 14.07 29.93 8.52
N ARG A 115 14.78 29.86 9.65
CA ARG A 115 16.11 29.26 9.74
C ARG A 115 16.08 27.73 9.64
N TYR A 116 15.16 27.08 10.35
CA TYR A 116 15.17 25.61 10.47
C TYR A 116 14.31 24.88 9.42
N THR A 117 13.34 25.55 8.78
CA THR A 117 12.57 24.96 7.66
C THR A 117 13.27 25.05 6.31
N LYS A 118 14.25 25.95 6.18
CA LYS A 118 15.06 26.16 4.97
C LYS A 118 16.54 26.22 5.33
N PRO A 119 17.12 25.10 5.80
CA PRO A 119 18.54 25.04 6.07
C PRO A 119 19.34 25.42 4.82
N SER A 120 20.53 25.95 4.99
CA SER A 120 21.41 26.33 3.89
C SER A 120 22.23 25.14 3.38
N GLN A 121 22.52 24.20 4.27
CA GLN A 121 23.36 23.05 4.02
C GLN A 121 22.63 21.75 4.36
N LEU A 122 22.97 20.67 3.65
CA LEU A 122 22.30 19.39 3.82
C LEU A 122 22.47 18.84 5.25
N TRP A 123 23.66 18.98 5.84
CA TRP A 123 23.99 18.48 7.18
C TRP A 123 23.39 19.32 8.33
N GLU A 124 22.67 20.41 8.03
CA GLU A 124 21.89 21.15 9.02
C GLU A 124 20.51 20.51 9.26
N LEU A 125 20.12 19.51 8.45
CA LEU A 125 18.88 18.76 8.65
C LEU A 125 18.98 17.84 9.87
N TYR A 126 17.87 17.66 10.58
CA TYR A 126 17.76 16.74 11.70
C TYR A 126 18.19 15.29 11.37
N ALA A 127 18.06 14.84 10.11
CA ALA A 127 18.57 13.53 9.68
C ALA A 127 20.08 13.29 9.97
N PHE A 128 20.86 14.35 10.18
CA PHE A 128 22.30 14.29 10.50
C PHE A 128 22.62 14.53 11.97
N SER A 129 21.62 14.71 12.84
CA SER A 129 21.86 14.85 14.28
C SER A 129 22.23 13.52 14.95
N CYS A 130 21.97 12.39 14.29
CA CYS A 130 22.12 11.06 14.85
C CYS A 130 23.60 10.70 15.11
N ASP A 131 23.87 10.02 16.24
CA ASP A 131 25.17 9.40 16.49
C ASP A 131 25.47 8.33 15.41
N PRO A 132 26.55 8.43 14.62
CA PRO A 132 26.92 7.42 13.63
C PRO A 132 27.09 6.00 14.20
N SER A 133 27.29 5.86 15.51
CA SER A 133 27.39 4.56 16.20
C SER A 133 26.05 3.79 16.23
N THR A 134 24.92 4.48 16.16
CA THR A 134 23.57 3.91 16.23
C THR A 134 22.99 3.55 14.85
N VAL A 135 23.69 3.91 13.78
CA VAL A 135 23.27 3.63 12.39
C VAL A 135 23.49 2.15 12.05
N ASP A 136 22.41 1.45 11.69
CA ASP A 136 22.47 0.05 11.27
C ASP A 136 23.19 -0.12 9.93
N LYS A 137 24.41 -0.65 10.00
CA LYS A 137 25.27 -0.93 8.84
C LYS A 137 24.75 -2.07 7.95
N LYS A 138 23.72 -2.82 8.37
CA LYS A 138 23.15 -3.93 7.58
C LYS A 138 22.22 -3.48 6.46
N SER A 139 21.78 -2.21 6.46
CA SER A 139 20.75 -1.70 5.54
C SER A 139 21.32 -0.91 4.34
N ASP A 140 22.26 -1.48 3.58
CA ASP A 140 22.82 -0.83 2.39
C ASP A 140 21.80 -0.78 1.22
N PRO A 141 21.42 0.40 0.70
CA PRO A 141 20.59 0.54 -0.50
C PRO A 141 21.13 -0.19 -1.73
N LYS A 142 22.46 -0.19 -1.97
CA LYS A 142 23.04 -0.88 -3.13
C LYS A 142 22.82 -2.38 -3.08
N MET A 143 23.07 -2.98 -1.92
CA MET A 143 22.81 -4.41 -1.72
C MET A 143 21.33 -4.76 -1.98
N ARG A 144 20.40 -3.91 -1.55
CA ARG A 144 18.96 -4.11 -1.78
C ARG A 144 18.58 -3.98 -3.27
N LEU A 145 19.16 -3.01 -3.97
CA LEU A 145 19.00 -2.87 -5.42
C LEU A 145 19.55 -4.10 -6.17
N MET A 146 20.73 -4.58 -5.77
CA MET A 146 21.33 -5.77 -6.37
C MET A 146 20.48 -7.01 -6.12
N LYS A 147 19.95 -7.20 -4.91
CA LYS A 147 19.03 -8.31 -4.62
C LYS A 147 17.82 -8.27 -5.55
N GLU A 148 17.29 -7.08 -5.83
CA GLU A 148 16.16 -6.91 -6.75
C GLU A 148 16.54 -7.21 -8.21
N TYR A 149 17.69 -6.77 -8.69
CA TYR A 149 18.15 -7.10 -10.04
C TYR A 149 18.34 -8.61 -10.24
N HIS A 150 18.95 -9.30 -9.28
CA HIS A 150 19.09 -10.76 -9.34
C HIS A 150 17.73 -11.46 -9.36
N ARG A 151 16.74 -10.97 -8.57
CA ARG A 151 15.37 -11.48 -8.60
C ARG A 151 14.74 -11.32 -10.00
N LEU A 152 14.87 -10.14 -10.62
CA LEU A 152 14.32 -9.87 -11.96
C LEU A 152 15.00 -10.69 -13.06
N LEU A 153 16.26 -11.09 -12.86
CA LEU A 153 17.02 -11.92 -13.79
C LEU A 153 16.89 -13.44 -13.49
N ASN A 154 16.14 -13.82 -12.45
CA ASN A 154 16.04 -15.19 -11.94
C ASN A 154 17.41 -15.81 -11.59
N GLU A 155 18.38 -14.98 -11.18
CA GLU A 155 19.70 -15.41 -10.76
C GLU A 155 19.66 -15.66 -9.23
N GLY A 156 19.40 -16.90 -8.80
CA GLY A 156 19.53 -17.29 -7.37
C GLY A 156 18.33 -17.97 -6.70
N SER A 157 17.32 -18.48 -7.42
CA SER A 157 16.33 -19.37 -6.81
C SER A 157 16.88 -20.79 -6.64
N GLU A 158 16.99 -21.27 -5.40
CA GLU A 158 17.32 -22.66 -5.01
C GLU A 158 16.29 -23.71 -5.47
N PHE A 159 15.21 -23.30 -6.15
CA PHE A 159 14.29 -24.23 -6.81
C PHE A 159 14.87 -24.66 -8.16
N GLU A 160 15.64 -25.75 -8.12
CA GLU A 160 16.26 -26.44 -9.26
C GLU A 160 15.29 -27.15 -10.22
N VAL A 161 13.98 -26.94 -10.12
CA VAL A 161 13.01 -27.68 -10.94
C VAL A 161 12.48 -26.75 -12.03
N GLU A 162 12.91 -27.01 -13.28
CA GLU A 162 12.56 -26.34 -14.55
C GLU A 162 13.49 -25.22 -15.07
N LYS A 163 14.81 -25.45 -15.01
CA LYS A 163 15.82 -24.62 -15.68
C LYS A 163 15.96 -24.82 -17.21
N TYR A 164 15.04 -25.53 -17.87
CA TYR A 164 15.28 -26.04 -19.23
C TYR A 164 14.77 -25.18 -20.41
N TYR A 165 14.07 -24.06 -20.20
CA TYR A 165 13.48 -23.31 -21.33
C TYR A 165 13.73 -21.79 -21.40
N PHE A 166 14.37 -21.15 -20.41
CA PHE A 166 14.57 -19.69 -20.47
C PHE A 166 16.04 -19.29 -20.64
N ARG A 167 16.43 -18.98 -21.88
CA ARG A 167 17.64 -18.19 -22.12
C ARG A 167 17.38 -16.77 -21.63
N ASN A 168 17.99 -16.39 -20.50
CA ASN A 168 17.95 -15.00 -20.03
C ASN A 168 18.59 -14.10 -21.11
N ASN A 169 17.80 -13.24 -21.77
CA ASN A 169 18.24 -12.35 -22.86
C ASN A 169 18.87 -11.04 -22.34
N TRP A 170 18.89 -10.86 -21.02
CA TRP A 170 19.30 -9.63 -20.35
C TRP A 170 20.59 -9.85 -19.57
N ARG A 171 21.43 -8.82 -19.46
CA ARG A 171 22.65 -8.82 -18.65
C ARG A 171 22.68 -7.60 -17.75
N LEU A 172 23.36 -7.76 -16.62
CA LEU A 172 23.75 -6.64 -15.79
C LEU A 172 25.06 -6.04 -16.33
N THR A 173 25.10 -4.72 -16.50
CA THR A 173 26.32 -3.98 -16.86
C THR A 173 26.79 -3.11 -15.70
N THR A 174 28.11 -3.03 -15.54
CA THR A 174 28.82 -2.17 -14.58
C THR A 174 29.39 -0.92 -15.25
N VAL A 175 29.02 -0.62 -16.51
CA VAL A 175 29.53 0.54 -17.25
C VAL A 175 29.27 1.87 -16.53
N ASN A 176 28.22 1.95 -15.72
CA ASN A 176 27.87 3.14 -14.95
C ASN A 176 28.36 3.10 -13.48
N SER A 177 29.26 2.18 -13.10
CA SER A 177 29.71 2.05 -11.70
C SER A 177 30.37 3.32 -11.13
N SER A 178 30.94 4.17 -12.00
CA SER A 178 31.51 5.47 -11.63
C SER A 178 30.57 6.66 -11.90
N TYR A 179 29.32 6.39 -12.30
CA TYR A 179 28.30 7.39 -12.67
C TYR A 179 28.69 8.29 -13.86
N SER A 180 29.68 7.87 -14.65
CA SER A 180 30.21 8.65 -15.78
C SER A 180 29.36 8.56 -17.04
N LEU A 181 28.68 7.42 -17.26
CA LEU A 181 27.74 7.25 -18.36
C LEU A 181 26.49 8.11 -18.14
N CYS A 182 25.87 7.99 -16.96
CA CYS A 182 24.75 8.81 -16.53
C CYS A 182 24.79 9.01 -15.01
N SER A 183 24.97 10.28 -14.59
CA SER A 183 25.14 10.64 -13.18
C SER A 183 23.89 10.48 -12.32
N THR A 184 22.72 10.34 -12.95
CA THR A 184 21.41 10.25 -12.30
C THR A 184 20.77 8.86 -12.43
N TYR A 185 21.50 7.90 -13.01
CA TYR A 185 21.13 6.49 -13.05
C TYR A 185 21.89 5.70 -11.98
N PRO A 186 21.40 4.50 -11.62
CA PRO A 186 22.11 3.64 -10.70
C PRO A 186 23.45 3.19 -11.28
N SER A 187 24.35 2.80 -10.38
CA SER A 187 25.70 2.29 -10.70
C SER A 187 25.67 1.05 -11.60
N GLN A 188 24.61 0.24 -11.53
CA GLN A 188 24.43 -0.94 -12.37
C GLN A 188 23.09 -0.90 -13.12
N LEU A 189 23.09 -1.41 -14.36
CA LEU A 189 21.95 -1.30 -15.27
C LEU A 189 21.65 -2.65 -15.94
N ILE A 190 20.36 -2.93 -16.14
CA ILE A 190 19.90 -4.11 -16.89
C ILE A 190 19.75 -3.74 -18.36
N VAL A 191 20.44 -4.46 -19.24
CA VAL A 191 20.49 -4.20 -20.69
C VAL A 191 20.38 -5.49 -21.51
N PRO A 192 20.01 -5.43 -22.80
CA PRO A 192 20.03 -6.61 -23.66
C PRO A 192 21.44 -7.19 -23.82
N LYS A 193 21.57 -8.52 -23.80
CA LYS A 193 22.86 -9.22 -23.99
C LYS A 193 23.54 -8.90 -25.31
N SER A 194 22.76 -8.60 -26.35
CA SER A 194 23.25 -8.25 -27.69
C SER A 194 23.84 -6.85 -27.80
N ILE A 195 23.67 -6.00 -26.78
CA ILE A 195 24.16 -4.62 -26.76
C ILE A 195 25.49 -4.57 -26.01
N SER A 196 26.52 -4.01 -26.65
CA SER A 196 27.84 -3.81 -26.03
C SER A 196 27.87 -2.56 -25.15
N ASP A 197 28.83 -2.45 -24.23
CA ASP A 197 28.97 -1.23 -23.41
C ASP A 197 29.37 0.00 -24.25
N GLU A 198 30.03 -0.20 -25.40
CA GLU A 198 30.31 0.87 -26.38
C GLU A 198 29.03 1.40 -27.03
N ASP A 199 28.10 0.51 -27.41
CA ASP A 199 26.79 0.91 -27.92
C ASP A 199 26.04 1.75 -26.86
N LEU A 200 26.15 1.40 -25.57
CA LEU A 200 25.53 2.17 -24.47
C LEU A 200 26.09 3.58 -24.36
N TRP A 201 27.42 3.73 -24.45
CA TRP A 201 28.06 5.06 -24.49
C TRP A 201 27.54 5.90 -25.64
N GLN A 202 27.54 5.35 -26.85
CA GLN A 202 27.05 6.06 -28.03
C GLN A 202 25.57 6.43 -27.94
N ALA A 203 24.71 5.51 -27.47
CA ALA A 203 23.28 5.76 -27.28
C ALA A 203 23.01 6.84 -26.23
N SER A 204 23.79 6.86 -25.14
CA SER A 204 23.63 7.83 -24.05
C SER A 204 23.76 9.28 -24.52
N THR A 205 24.62 9.56 -25.50
CA THR A 205 24.81 10.92 -26.04
C THR A 205 23.57 11.48 -26.73
N PHE A 206 22.66 10.62 -27.15
CA PHE A 206 21.43 11.00 -27.86
C PHE A 206 20.23 11.20 -26.94
N ARG A 207 20.37 10.97 -25.63
CA ARG A 207 19.26 11.02 -24.65
C ARG A 207 19.49 12.15 -23.67
N ALA A 208 18.44 12.92 -23.38
CA ALA A 208 18.54 14.06 -22.46
C ALA A 208 19.08 13.62 -21.08
N GLY A 209 20.07 14.34 -20.54
CA GLY A 209 20.74 13.94 -19.29
C GLY A 209 21.47 12.59 -19.35
N ARG A 210 21.72 12.06 -20.56
CA ARG A 210 22.30 10.72 -20.83
C ARG A 210 21.50 9.54 -20.26
N ARG A 211 20.20 9.75 -20.01
CA ARG A 211 19.30 8.73 -19.45
C ARG A 211 18.76 7.84 -20.57
N LEU A 212 19.63 6.98 -21.06
CA LEU A 212 19.38 6.03 -22.15
C LEU A 212 18.30 4.98 -21.82
N PRO A 213 17.69 4.31 -22.81
CA PRO A 213 16.75 3.21 -22.59
C PRO A 213 17.35 2.05 -21.78
N ILE A 214 16.85 1.87 -20.56
CA ILE A 214 17.28 0.81 -19.63
C ILE A 214 16.07 0.04 -19.10
N ILE A 215 16.24 -1.27 -18.90
CA ILE A 215 15.18 -2.15 -18.43
C ILE A 215 14.96 -1.94 -16.93
N SER A 216 13.70 -1.71 -16.53
CA SER A 216 13.28 -1.58 -15.12
C SER A 216 12.59 -2.85 -14.61
N TRP A 217 11.89 -3.59 -15.48
CA TRP A 217 11.23 -4.85 -15.12
C TRP A 217 11.18 -5.82 -16.31
N CYS A 218 11.25 -7.12 -16.02
CA CYS A 218 11.22 -8.21 -16.99
C CYS A 218 10.09 -9.18 -16.65
N ASN A 219 9.29 -9.56 -17.65
CA ASN A 219 8.31 -10.64 -17.50
C ASN A 219 9.04 -11.99 -17.49
N PRO A 220 8.95 -12.79 -16.42
CA PRO A 220 9.69 -14.06 -16.32
C PRO A 220 9.19 -15.13 -17.28
N VAL A 221 7.93 -15.03 -17.75
CA VAL A 221 7.29 -16.00 -18.65
C VAL A 221 7.42 -15.56 -20.10
N SER A 222 6.97 -14.35 -20.40
CA SER A 222 6.91 -13.89 -21.79
C SER A 222 8.22 -13.29 -22.26
N GLY A 223 9.16 -12.90 -21.39
CA GLY A 223 10.35 -12.14 -21.75
C GLY A 223 10.06 -10.69 -22.18
N ALA A 224 8.82 -10.20 -22.07
CA ALA A 224 8.49 -8.80 -22.31
C ALA A 224 9.21 -7.92 -21.29
N VAL A 225 9.62 -6.71 -21.68
CA VAL A 225 10.28 -5.78 -20.77
C VAL A 225 9.53 -4.47 -20.65
N LEU A 226 9.62 -3.90 -19.46
CA LEU A 226 9.28 -2.52 -19.18
C LEU A 226 10.58 -1.74 -19.03
N ALA A 227 10.86 -0.87 -19.98
CA ALA A 227 12.05 -0.04 -20.05
C ALA A 227 11.72 1.43 -19.82
N ARG A 228 12.71 2.22 -19.41
CA ARG A 228 12.61 3.64 -19.13
C ARG A 228 13.75 4.43 -19.73
N SER A 229 13.49 5.70 -20.08
CA SER A 229 14.51 6.65 -20.54
C SER A 229 14.07 8.10 -20.33
N SER A 230 14.94 9.04 -20.70
CA SER A 230 14.54 10.42 -21.05
C SER A 230 14.19 10.53 -22.54
N GLN A 231 13.76 11.73 -22.95
CA GLN A 231 13.49 12.02 -24.36
C GLN A 231 14.75 11.91 -25.23
N PRO A 232 14.59 11.52 -26.51
CA PRO A 232 15.68 11.60 -27.48
C PRO A 232 15.94 13.05 -27.92
N LEU A 233 17.18 13.34 -28.33
CA LEU A 233 17.64 14.65 -28.78
C LEU A 233 17.50 14.79 -30.31
N VAL A 234 16.27 14.61 -30.79
CA VAL A 234 15.89 14.60 -32.22
C VAL A 234 15.82 16.01 -32.84
N GLY A 235 15.65 17.03 -32.00
CA GLY A 235 15.50 18.42 -32.40
C GLY A 235 14.17 18.73 -33.10
N LEU A 236 13.94 20.02 -33.41
CA LEU A 236 12.67 20.50 -33.97
C LEU A 236 12.33 19.86 -35.33
N MET A 237 13.35 19.67 -36.17
CA MET A 237 13.21 19.08 -37.50
C MET A 237 13.14 17.55 -37.48
N MET A 238 13.24 16.91 -36.30
CA MET A 238 13.19 15.45 -36.13
C MET A 238 14.20 14.68 -37.00
N ASN A 239 15.31 15.32 -37.35
CA ASN A 239 16.29 14.83 -38.31
C ASN A 239 17.57 14.28 -37.64
N PHE A 240 17.82 14.60 -36.37
CA PHE A 240 18.92 13.99 -35.62
C PHE A 240 18.56 12.55 -35.25
N ARG A 241 19.50 11.65 -35.50
CA ARG A 241 19.35 10.20 -35.30
C ARG A 241 20.61 9.63 -34.69
N ASN A 242 20.48 8.49 -34.03
CA ASN A 242 21.60 7.77 -33.46
C ASN A 242 21.41 6.26 -33.66
N ASN A 243 22.30 5.64 -34.43
CA ASN A 243 22.20 4.22 -34.77
C ASN A 243 22.32 3.31 -33.53
N ALA A 244 23.09 3.71 -32.52
CA ALA A 244 23.25 2.94 -31.29
C ALA A 244 21.98 3.01 -30.42
N ASP A 245 21.31 4.16 -30.34
CA ASP A 245 20.00 4.28 -29.69
C ASP A 245 18.93 3.46 -30.43
N GLU A 246 18.85 3.57 -31.76
CA GLU A 246 17.92 2.77 -32.58
C GLU A 246 18.17 1.26 -32.39
N LYS A 247 19.44 0.83 -32.37
CA LYS A 247 19.85 -0.55 -32.10
C LYS A 247 19.46 -1.00 -30.68
N LEU A 248 19.69 -0.17 -29.67
CA LEU A 248 19.35 -0.44 -28.28
C LEU A 248 17.83 -0.59 -28.09
N VAL A 249 17.04 0.34 -28.65
CA VAL A 249 15.57 0.30 -28.60
C VAL A 249 15.03 -0.93 -29.34
N SER A 250 15.58 -1.24 -30.52
CA SER A 250 15.23 -2.44 -31.28
C SER A 250 15.53 -3.73 -30.50
N ALA A 251 16.63 -3.76 -29.73
CA ALA A 251 16.98 -4.89 -28.87
C ALA A 251 16.06 -5.06 -27.65
N LEU A 252 15.12 -4.14 -27.36
CA LEU A 252 14.04 -4.40 -26.40
C LEU A 252 12.95 -5.33 -26.97
N CYS A 253 12.95 -5.53 -28.29
CA CYS A 253 11.99 -6.38 -29.02
C CYS A 253 12.47 -7.83 -29.19
N THR A 254 13.55 -8.26 -28.54
CA THR A 254 14.17 -9.59 -28.80
C THR A 254 13.17 -10.74 -28.63
N GLN A 255 13.25 -11.70 -29.54
CA GLN A 255 12.31 -12.81 -29.68
C GLN A 255 12.39 -13.83 -28.54
N ASN A 256 11.24 -14.45 -28.26
CA ASN A 256 11.17 -15.69 -27.47
C ASN A 256 11.75 -16.88 -28.24
N VAL A 257 11.94 -17.95 -27.48
CA VAL A 257 12.55 -19.26 -27.74
C VAL A 257 12.16 -19.94 -29.07
N ASP A 258 11.06 -19.56 -29.72
CA ASP A 258 10.65 -20.04 -31.04
C ASP A 258 10.93 -19.02 -32.15
N ALA A 259 11.92 -19.33 -33.00
CA ALA A 259 12.30 -18.53 -34.18
C ALA A 259 11.17 -18.35 -35.22
N ASN A 260 10.04 -19.05 -35.04
CA ASN A 260 8.89 -19.04 -35.94
C ASN A 260 7.80 -18.02 -35.56
N LEU A 261 7.91 -17.34 -34.41
CA LEU A 261 6.93 -16.33 -34.00
C LEU A 261 7.28 -14.93 -34.55
N PRO A 262 6.26 -14.09 -34.85
CA PRO A 262 6.51 -12.71 -35.26
C PRO A 262 7.28 -11.96 -34.16
N PRO A 263 8.13 -10.99 -34.55
CA PRO A 263 8.87 -10.19 -33.58
C PRO A 263 7.92 -9.47 -32.63
N ARG A 264 8.31 -9.40 -31.35
CA ARG A 264 7.51 -8.78 -30.29
C ARG A 264 7.21 -7.32 -30.64
N LYS A 265 5.96 -6.90 -30.40
CA LYS A 265 5.56 -5.49 -30.54
C LYS A 265 6.25 -4.64 -29.47
N LEU A 266 6.65 -3.42 -29.84
CA LEU A 266 7.20 -2.42 -28.93
C LEU A 266 6.31 -1.17 -28.93
N TYR A 267 5.93 -0.73 -27.75
CA TYR A 267 5.30 0.57 -27.55
C TYR A 267 6.30 1.55 -26.96
N ILE A 268 6.43 2.73 -27.57
CA ILE A 268 7.18 3.87 -27.02
C ILE A 268 6.15 4.86 -26.48
N VAL A 269 6.13 5.01 -25.17
CA VAL A 269 5.12 5.77 -24.45
C VAL A 269 5.75 7.05 -23.93
N ASP A 270 5.44 8.16 -24.60
CA ASP A 270 5.75 9.49 -24.12
C ASP A 270 4.66 9.94 -23.13
N ALA A 271 5.03 10.11 -21.86
CA ALA A 271 4.08 10.49 -20.83
C ALA A 271 3.46 11.88 -21.06
N ARG A 272 4.06 12.72 -21.91
CA ARG A 272 3.67 14.13 -22.07
C ARG A 272 2.43 14.29 -22.96
N PRO A 273 1.75 15.46 -22.88
CA PRO A 273 0.93 15.94 -23.98
C PRO A 273 1.77 16.14 -25.23
N ARG A 274 1.22 15.80 -26.40
CA ARG A 274 1.88 15.96 -27.70
C ARG A 274 2.40 17.38 -27.94
N ALA A 275 1.64 18.40 -27.52
CA ALA A 275 2.05 19.80 -27.61
C ALA A 275 3.33 20.09 -26.80
N ASN A 276 3.45 19.53 -25.60
CA ASN A 276 4.63 19.69 -24.76
C ASN A 276 5.83 18.95 -25.34
N ALA A 277 5.63 17.78 -25.95
CA ALA A 277 6.68 17.06 -26.65
C ALA A 277 7.22 17.87 -27.85
N LEU A 278 6.33 18.48 -28.64
CA LEU A 278 6.72 19.38 -29.74
C LEU A 278 7.48 20.61 -29.25
N ALA A 279 7.03 21.23 -28.15
CA ALA A 279 7.73 22.36 -27.52
C ALA A 279 9.13 21.98 -27.01
N ASN A 280 9.33 20.73 -26.56
CA ASN A 280 10.66 20.22 -26.23
C ASN A 280 11.51 19.97 -27.49
N GLY A 281 10.89 19.54 -28.60
CA GLY A 281 11.55 19.46 -29.91
C GLY A 281 12.16 20.79 -30.32
N ALA A 282 11.43 21.90 -30.14
CA ALA A 282 11.93 23.26 -30.37
C ALA A 282 13.16 23.62 -29.49
N LYS A 283 13.35 22.93 -28.36
CA LYS A 283 14.49 23.09 -27.44
C LYS A 283 15.59 22.04 -27.62
N GLY A 284 15.55 21.25 -28.70
CA GLY A 284 16.54 20.22 -29.01
C GLY A 284 16.20 18.80 -28.55
N GLY A 285 15.12 18.62 -27.77
CA GLY A 285 14.58 17.30 -27.39
C GLY A 285 13.65 16.73 -28.47
N GLY A 286 12.57 16.08 -28.04
CA GLY A 286 11.48 15.62 -28.92
C GLY A 286 10.97 14.23 -28.54
N SER A 287 10.51 13.47 -29.53
CA SER A 287 10.00 12.10 -29.38
C SER A 287 10.41 11.26 -30.58
N GLU A 288 10.46 9.94 -30.41
CA GLU A 288 10.77 8.97 -31.43
C GLU A 288 9.78 9.03 -32.61
N SER A 289 10.28 8.73 -33.82
CA SER A 289 9.45 8.60 -35.03
C SER A 289 9.35 7.13 -35.43
N SER A 290 8.15 6.67 -35.79
CA SER A 290 7.92 5.30 -36.29
C SER A 290 8.71 4.98 -37.58
N SER A 291 9.17 6.00 -38.32
CA SER A 291 10.06 5.84 -39.48
C SER A 291 11.47 5.38 -39.10
N ASN A 292 11.97 5.84 -37.95
CA ASN A 292 13.35 5.61 -37.50
C ASN A 292 13.43 4.43 -36.51
N TYR A 293 12.34 4.16 -35.80
CA TYR A 293 12.21 3.06 -34.86
C TYR A 293 11.22 2.04 -35.43
N PRO A 294 11.66 1.19 -36.40
CA PRO A 294 10.78 0.22 -37.03
C PRO A 294 10.23 -0.75 -35.99
N LYS A 295 8.98 -1.21 -36.17
CA LYS A 295 8.25 -2.11 -35.25
C LYS A 295 7.85 -1.47 -33.91
N SER A 296 8.06 -0.16 -33.75
CA SER A 296 7.57 0.59 -32.59
C SER A 296 6.32 1.41 -32.91
N GLU A 297 5.43 1.52 -31.93
CA GLU A 297 4.28 2.43 -31.96
C GLU A 297 4.46 3.51 -30.89
N VAL A 298 4.42 4.79 -31.30
CA VAL A 298 4.67 5.94 -30.42
C VAL A 298 3.35 6.53 -29.95
N LEU A 299 3.18 6.65 -28.63
CA LEU A 299 1.94 7.08 -27.99
C LEU A 299 2.18 8.22 -27.00
N PHE A 300 1.17 9.06 -26.78
CA PHE A 300 1.22 10.20 -25.87
C PHE A 300 0.13 10.08 -24.80
N LEU A 301 0.52 10.08 -23.51
CA LEU A 301 -0.43 9.90 -22.39
C LEU A 301 -1.05 11.20 -21.87
N GLY A 302 -0.53 12.38 -22.25
CA GLY A 302 -1.15 13.65 -21.85
C GLY A 302 -0.93 14.08 -20.40
N ILE A 303 0.07 13.54 -19.69
CA ILE A 303 0.35 13.86 -18.29
C ILE A 303 1.15 15.17 -18.18
N GLN A 304 0.54 16.15 -17.51
CA GLN A 304 1.04 17.52 -17.39
C GLN A 304 2.37 17.61 -16.62
N ASN A 305 3.01 18.78 -16.64
CA ASN A 305 4.32 18.99 -16.02
C ASN A 305 4.21 19.26 -14.50
N ILE A 306 5.37 19.37 -13.84
CA ILE A 306 5.49 19.55 -12.39
C ILE A 306 4.80 20.83 -11.87
N HIS A 307 4.73 21.89 -12.68
CA HIS A 307 4.11 23.16 -12.28
C HIS A 307 2.59 23.02 -12.21
N THR A 308 1.99 22.40 -13.22
CA THR A 308 0.55 22.09 -13.21
C THR A 308 0.17 21.24 -12.00
N MET A 309 0.98 20.22 -11.67
CA MET A 309 0.70 19.35 -10.51
C MET A 309 0.81 20.09 -9.18
N ARG A 310 1.80 20.99 -9.03
CA ARG A 310 1.94 21.85 -7.85
C ARG A 310 0.73 22.75 -7.68
N ASP A 311 0.36 23.46 -8.74
CA ASP A 311 -0.72 24.46 -8.70
C ASP A 311 -2.08 23.78 -8.47
N SER A 312 -2.26 22.55 -8.97
CA SER A 312 -3.43 21.71 -8.69
C SER A 312 -3.51 21.32 -7.20
N LEU A 313 -2.42 20.85 -6.60
CA LEU A 313 -2.41 20.52 -5.16
C LEU A 313 -2.60 21.75 -4.27
N SER A 314 -2.03 22.90 -4.64
CA SER A 314 -2.24 24.15 -3.88
C SER A 314 -3.72 24.50 -3.81
N ARG A 315 -4.40 24.48 -4.96
CA ARG A 315 -5.84 24.75 -5.04
C ARG A 315 -6.68 23.73 -4.27
N LEU A 316 -6.29 22.45 -4.29
CA LEU A 316 -6.94 21.43 -3.48
C LEU A 316 -6.81 21.73 -1.98
N ARG A 317 -5.62 22.13 -1.52
CA ARG A 317 -5.37 22.49 -0.12
C ARG A 317 -6.20 23.70 0.31
N ASP A 318 -6.18 24.77 -0.48
CA ASP A 318 -6.93 25.99 -0.20
C ASP A 318 -8.43 25.71 -0.10
N TYR A 319 -8.94 24.84 -0.99
CA TYR A 319 -10.32 24.40 -0.95
C TYR A 319 -10.65 23.61 0.35
N VAL A 320 -9.83 22.63 0.69
CA VAL A 320 -10.04 21.78 1.88
C VAL A 320 -9.98 22.62 3.16
N ASP A 321 -9.08 23.61 3.23
CA ASP A 321 -8.97 24.52 4.38
C ASP A 321 -10.15 25.51 4.48
N ALA A 322 -10.66 26.02 3.36
CA ALA A 322 -11.81 26.91 3.36
C ALA A 322 -13.12 26.21 3.80
N HIS A 323 -13.27 24.93 3.47
CA HIS A 323 -14.51 24.18 3.64
C HIS A 323 -14.47 23.07 4.70
N GLY A 324 -13.33 22.88 5.38
CA GLY A 324 -13.16 21.93 6.47
C GLY A 324 -13.95 22.26 7.73
N SER A 325 -14.03 21.31 8.69
CA SER A 325 -14.71 21.55 9.97
C SER A 325 -14.04 22.64 10.82
N ILE A 326 -12.76 22.89 10.57
CA ILE A 326 -11.92 23.88 11.23
C ILE A 326 -11.20 24.66 10.12
N SER A 327 -11.65 25.86 9.79
CA SER A 327 -10.97 26.71 8.81
C SER A 327 -9.87 27.54 9.46
N SER A 328 -8.72 27.66 8.79
CA SER A 328 -7.58 28.44 9.27
C SER A 328 -7.85 29.94 9.45
N ASN A 329 -8.87 30.48 8.77
CA ASN A 329 -9.24 31.90 8.83
C ASN A 329 -10.07 32.29 10.07
N GLY A 330 -10.34 31.36 10.99
CA GLY A 330 -11.13 31.59 12.21
C GLY A 330 -12.62 31.88 11.96
N SER A 331 -13.08 31.76 10.71
CA SER A 331 -14.50 31.77 10.38
C SER A 331 -15.02 30.36 10.49
N SER A 332 -16.10 30.14 11.26
CA SER A 332 -16.80 28.85 11.21
C SER A 332 -17.28 28.65 9.78
N SER A 333 -16.71 27.68 9.06
CA SER A 333 -17.20 27.31 7.73
C SER A 333 -18.68 26.95 7.87
N ALA A 334 -19.51 27.50 6.99
CA ALA A 334 -20.98 27.43 7.01
C ALA A 334 -21.57 26.00 6.93
N VAL A 335 -20.74 24.96 7.04
CA VAL A 335 -21.11 23.55 7.15
C VAL A 335 -21.33 23.13 8.62
N SER A 336 -20.95 23.95 9.59
CA SER A 336 -21.32 23.77 10.99
C SER A 336 -22.27 24.88 11.46
N LEU A 337 -23.41 24.47 12.03
CA LEU A 337 -24.49 25.27 12.65
C LEU A 337 -25.72 25.65 11.79
N VAL A 338 -26.31 24.68 11.08
CA VAL A 338 -27.79 24.53 11.06
C VAL A 338 -28.15 23.06 11.24
N GLY A 339 -27.91 22.54 12.43
CA GLY A 339 -28.37 21.23 12.88
C GLY A 339 -29.11 21.42 14.20
N ASP A 340 -30.35 21.89 14.13
CA ASP A 340 -31.27 21.86 15.25
C ASP A 340 -31.40 20.42 15.77
N ARG A 341 -31.64 20.27 17.08
CA ARG A 341 -31.38 19.09 17.94
C ARG A 341 -32.10 17.77 17.58
N ARG A 342 -32.67 17.62 16.38
CA ARG A 342 -33.38 16.42 15.96
C ARG A 342 -33.12 16.12 14.48
N ASN A 343 -32.12 15.28 14.23
CA ASN A 343 -32.08 14.35 13.10
C ASN A 343 -31.94 14.94 11.67
N ARG A 344 -30.70 15.04 11.16
CA ARG A 344 -30.29 14.73 9.75
C ARG A 344 -28.80 15.01 9.57
N GLY A 345 -28.08 14.06 8.94
CA GLY A 345 -26.62 14.08 8.79
C GLY A 345 -26.09 15.26 7.97
N SER A 346 -24.98 15.82 8.43
CA SER A 346 -24.21 16.85 7.73
C SER A 346 -23.39 16.19 6.62
N THR A 347 -23.81 16.36 5.36
CA THR A 347 -22.99 16.02 4.19
C THR A 347 -22.03 17.16 3.88
N TRP A 348 -20.74 16.84 3.68
CA TRP A 348 -19.77 17.75 3.05
C TRP A 348 -20.35 18.26 1.71
N GLY A 349 -20.39 19.59 1.53
CA GLY A 349 -21.02 20.22 0.35
C GLY A 349 -22.42 20.81 0.60
N GLY A 350 -22.65 21.40 1.77
CA GLY A 350 -23.92 22.04 2.14
C GLY A 350 -24.49 22.99 1.07
N GLY A 351 -25.50 22.53 0.34
CA GLY A 351 -26.70 23.26 -0.06
C GLY A 351 -26.61 24.44 -1.05
N SER A 352 -25.43 24.87 -1.50
CA SER A 352 -25.32 25.93 -2.52
C SER A 352 -24.79 25.37 -3.85
N LEU A 353 -25.58 25.45 -4.92
CA LEU A 353 -25.22 24.98 -6.27
C LEU A 353 -23.87 25.55 -6.76
N ASN A 354 -23.53 26.79 -6.37
CA ASN A 354 -22.27 27.42 -6.75
C ASN A 354 -21.06 26.79 -6.05
N SER A 355 -21.22 26.36 -4.80
CA SER A 355 -20.17 25.66 -4.03
C SER A 355 -19.96 24.23 -4.54
N MET A 356 -21.03 23.52 -4.92
CA MET A 356 -20.90 22.19 -5.55
C MET A 356 -20.23 22.24 -6.93
N THR A 357 -20.49 23.28 -7.73
CA THR A 357 -19.87 23.44 -9.05
C THR A 357 -18.38 23.78 -8.96
N GLN A 358 -17.99 24.63 -7.99
CA GLN A 358 -16.58 24.92 -7.68
C GLN A 358 -15.85 23.72 -7.06
N PHE A 359 -16.52 22.96 -6.18
CA PHE A 359 -15.99 21.72 -5.63
C PHE A 359 -15.69 20.70 -6.72
N SER A 360 -16.66 20.49 -7.63
CA SER A 360 -16.52 19.53 -8.73
C SER A 360 -15.44 19.94 -9.73
N SER A 361 -15.18 21.23 -9.93
CA SER A 361 -14.15 21.70 -10.86
C SER A 361 -12.74 21.61 -10.28
N MET A 362 -12.55 22.00 -9.01
CA MET A 362 -11.24 21.97 -8.35
C MET A 362 -10.80 20.56 -7.93
N LEU A 363 -11.70 19.78 -7.31
CA LEU A 363 -11.43 18.35 -7.08
C LEU A 363 -11.27 17.62 -8.41
N GLY A 364 -12.09 17.98 -9.39
CA GLY A 364 -12.05 17.40 -10.73
C GLY A 364 -10.67 17.49 -11.34
N GLU A 365 -9.95 18.62 -11.18
CA GLU A 365 -8.62 18.77 -11.76
C GLU A 365 -7.57 17.85 -11.13
N TRP A 366 -7.45 17.80 -9.80
CA TRP A 366 -6.51 16.89 -9.13
C TRP A 366 -6.83 15.43 -9.48
N LEU A 367 -8.09 15.05 -9.39
CA LEU A 367 -8.57 13.71 -9.69
C LEU A 367 -8.35 13.34 -11.16
N ASN A 368 -8.49 14.28 -12.11
CA ASN A 368 -8.16 14.05 -13.52
C ASN A 368 -6.67 13.74 -13.70
N HIS A 369 -5.77 14.40 -12.96
CA HIS A 369 -4.35 14.08 -13.00
C HIS A 369 -4.07 12.66 -12.49
N ILE A 370 -4.67 12.28 -11.35
CA ILE A 370 -4.58 10.92 -10.80
C ILE A 370 -5.12 9.88 -11.78
N GLN A 371 -6.28 10.15 -12.39
CA GLN A 371 -6.89 9.28 -13.39
C GLN A 371 -5.98 9.07 -14.59
N ASN A 372 -5.40 10.14 -15.15
CA ASN A 372 -4.52 10.05 -16.31
C ASN A 372 -3.27 9.19 -16.02
N ILE A 373 -2.69 9.32 -14.82
CA ILE A 373 -1.56 8.48 -14.40
C ILE A 373 -2.00 7.02 -14.26
N LEU A 374 -3.12 6.74 -13.59
CA LEU A 374 -3.65 5.38 -13.41
C LEU A 374 -4.02 4.71 -14.72
N VAL A 375 -4.71 5.41 -15.61
CA VAL A 375 -5.10 4.91 -16.93
C VAL A 375 -3.84 4.61 -17.76
N GLY A 376 -2.85 5.51 -17.75
CA GLY A 376 -1.57 5.29 -18.43
C GLY A 376 -0.84 4.05 -17.91
N ALA A 377 -0.70 3.90 -16.59
CA ALA A 377 -0.04 2.75 -15.98
C ALA A 377 -0.80 1.43 -16.21
N SER A 378 -2.14 1.44 -16.10
CA SER A 378 -2.98 0.28 -16.39
C SER A 378 -2.87 -0.13 -17.85
N TRP A 379 -2.86 0.83 -18.77
CA TRP A 379 -2.67 0.56 -20.19
C TRP A 379 -1.29 -0.08 -20.45
N ILE A 380 -0.20 0.46 -19.87
CA ILE A 380 1.14 -0.13 -19.97
C ILE A 380 1.15 -1.58 -19.46
N ALA A 381 0.56 -1.82 -18.28
CA ALA A 381 0.48 -3.16 -17.70
C ALA A 381 -0.33 -4.12 -18.59
N ALA A 382 -1.44 -3.65 -19.19
CA ALA A 382 -2.25 -4.43 -20.12
C ALA A 382 -1.45 -4.87 -21.36
N GLN A 383 -0.67 -3.98 -21.97
CA GLN A 383 0.15 -4.31 -23.15
C GLN A 383 1.16 -5.42 -22.85
N ILE A 384 1.79 -5.36 -21.67
CA ILE A 384 2.77 -6.36 -21.25
C ILE A 384 2.10 -7.68 -20.87
N ALA A 385 1.02 -7.63 -20.09
CA ALA A 385 0.38 -8.83 -19.55
C ALA A 385 -0.48 -9.58 -20.57
N GLN A 386 -1.16 -8.86 -21.49
CA GLN A 386 -2.12 -9.44 -22.43
C GLN A 386 -1.53 -9.65 -23.83
N GLU A 387 -0.74 -8.70 -24.34
CA GLU A 387 -0.13 -8.80 -25.68
C GLU A 387 1.30 -9.35 -25.66
N SER A 388 1.89 -9.55 -24.48
CA SER A 388 3.32 -9.83 -24.33
C SER A 388 4.21 -8.80 -25.04
N ALA A 389 3.75 -7.55 -25.19
CA ALA A 389 4.51 -6.48 -25.81
C ALA A 389 5.58 -5.92 -24.86
N SER A 390 6.68 -5.43 -25.40
CA SER A 390 7.64 -4.61 -24.64
C SER A 390 7.20 -3.15 -24.65
N VAL A 391 7.52 -2.41 -23.59
CA VAL A 391 7.15 -0.99 -23.47
C VAL A 391 8.35 -0.17 -23.02
N LEU A 392 8.67 0.89 -23.76
CA LEU A 392 9.63 1.93 -23.38
C LEU A 392 8.86 3.17 -22.94
N VAL A 393 9.00 3.58 -21.68
CA VAL A 393 8.34 4.78 -21.15
C VAL A 393 9.34 5.90 -20.97
N HIS A 394 9.02 7.09 -21.46
CA HIS A 394 9.83 8.28 -21.21
C HIS A 394 8.95 9.53 -21.04
N CYS A 395 9.58 10.63 -20.62
CA CYS A 395 8.97 11.95 -20.65
C CYS A 395 10.06 12.94 -21.13
N SER A 396 10.14 14.15 -20.57
CA SER A 396 11.29 15.04 -20.84
C SER A 396 12.58 14.47 -20.22
N ASP A 397 12.69 14.48 -18.91
CA ASP A 397 13.93 14.08 -18.21
C ASP A 397 13.93 12.61 -17.76
N GLY A 398 12.78 11.93 -17.77
CA GLY A 398 12.71 10.50 -17.44
C GLY A 398 12.75 10.15 -15.94
N TRP A 399 12.49 11.11 -15.05
CA TRP A 399 12.55 10.92 -13.59
C TRP A 399 11.28 11.30 -12.81
N ASP A 400 10.29 11.96 -13.41
CA ASP A 400 9.01 12.33 -12.75
C ASP A 400 7.89 11.39 -13.21
N ARG A 401 7.20 11.76 -14.30
CA ARG A 401 6.09 10.99 -14.89
C ARG A 401 6.48 9.58 -15.29
N THR A 402 7.68 9.43 -15.85
CA THR A 402 8.24 8.11 -16.17
C THR A 402 8.32 7.24 -14.92
N THR A 403 8.83 7.78 -13.81
CA THR A 403 8.91 7.05 -12.55
C THR A 403 7.52 6.66 -12.04
N GLN A 404 6.55 7.58 -12.06
CA GLN A 404 5.17 7.29 -11.66
C GLN A 404 4.57 6.11 -12.46
N LEU A 405 4.71 6.15 -13.79
CA LEU A 405 4.17 5.14 -14.69
C LEU A 405 4.87 3.79 -14.55
N ILE A 406 6.22 3.79 -14.51
CA ILE A 406 7.00 2.57 -14.36
C ILE A 406 6.68 1.89 -13.04
N ALA A 407 6.70 2.63 -11.93
CA ALA A 407 6.48 2.05 -10.62
C ALA A 407 5.03 1.55 -10.44
N LEU A 408 4.02 2.27 -10.96
CA LEU A 408 2.63 1.77 -10.96
C LEU A 408 2.46 0.54 -11.85
N ALA A 409 3.03 0.53 -13.06
CA ALA A 409 2.95 -0.64 -13.94
C ALA A 409 3.62 -1.85 -13.29
N CYS A 410 4.77 -1.68 -12.61
CA CYS A 410 5.41 -2.72 -11.80
C CYS A 410 4.45 -3.27 -10.72
N LEU A 411 3.77 -2.41 -9.94
CA LEU A 411 2.79 -2.85 -8.92
C LEU A 411 1.63 -3.65 -9.52
N LEU A 412 1.18 -3.27 -10.71
CA LEU A 412 0.12 -3.97 -11.43
C LEU A 412 0.62 -5.30 -11.98
N LEU A 413 1.85 -5.39 -12.49
CA LEU A 413 2.40 -6.57 -13.14
C LEU A 413 2.91 -7.64 -12.17
N ASP A 414 3.53 -7.23 -11.05
CA ASP A 414 4.28 -8.14 -10.19
C ASP A 414 3.72 -8.13 -8.74
N PRO A 415 3.16 -9.25 -8.24
CA PRO A 415 2.66 -9.37 -6.87
C PRO A 415 3.72 -9.14 -5.80
N TYR A 416 5.01 -9.33 -6.11
CA TYR A 416 6.08 -9.07 -5.14
C TYR A 416 6.05 -7.61 -4.67
N TYR A 417 5.89 -6.65 -5.58
CA TYR A 417 5.87 -5.23 -5.23
C TYR A 417 4.68 -4.80 -4.38
N ARG A 418 3.66 -5.66 -4.25
CA ARG A 418 2.48 -5.45 -3.39
C ARG A 418 2.70 -5.92 -1.94
N THR A 419 3.89 -6.42 -1.62
CA THR A 419 4.36 -6.74 -0.26
C THR A 419 5.15 -5.57 0.35
N PHE A 420 5.43 -5.59 1.65
CA PHE A 420 6.31 -4.57 2.27
C PHE A 420 7.72 -4.58 1.66
N ASP A 421 8.33 -5.76 1.52
CA ASP A 421 9.67 -5.91 0.98
C ASP A 421 9.74 -5.48 -0.49
N GLY A 422 8.72 -5.85 -1.27
CA GLY A 422 8.64 -5.44 -2.66
C GLY A 422 8.32 -3.95 -2.83
N PHE A 423 7.45 -3.37 -2.01
CA PHE A 423 7.20 -1.92 -2.05
C PHE A 423 8.49 -1.15 -1.75
N GLN A 424 9.24 -1.58 -0.73
CA GLN A 424 10.57 -1.04 -0.43
C GLN A 424 11.53 -1.18 -1.62
N ALA A 425 11.64 -2.38 -2.20
CA ALA A 425 12.51 -2.63 -3.35
C ALA A 425 12.12 -1.75 -4.56
N LEU A 426 10.82 -1.57 -4.79
CA LEU A 426 10.30 -0.74 -5.86
C LEU A 426 10.65 0.74 -5.68
N VAL A 427 10.48 1.27 -4.46
CA VAL A 427 10.81 2.66 -4.15
C VAL A 427 12.31 2.89 -4.23
N GLU A 428 13.12 2.02 -3.63
CA GLU A 428 14.58 2.09 -3.70
C GLU A 428 15.07 2.01 -5.15
N LYS A 429 14.50 1.14 -5.98
CA LYS A 429 14.87 1.01 -7.40
C LYS A 429 14.37 2.18 -8.24
N ASP A 430 13.06 2.31 -8.42
CA ASP A 430 12.49 3.20 -9.45
C ASP A 430 12.42 4.66 -9.07
N TRP A 431 12.41 4.99 -7.78
CA TRP A 431 12.41 6.37 -7.30
C TRP A 431 13.79 6.83 -6.89
N LEU A 432 14.46 6.10 -5.99
CA LEU A 432 15.73 6.53 -5.43
C LEU A 432 16.89 6.28 -6.39
N ALA A 433 17.14 5.03 -6.77
CA ALA A 433 18.30 4.65 -7.57
C ALA A 433 18.24 5.23 -8.99
N PHE A 434 17.07 5.22 -9.63
CA PHE A 434 16.84 5.90 -10.91
C PHE A 434 16.76 7.43 -10.84
N GLY A 435 17.00 8.04 -9.67
CA GLY A 435 17.27 9.47 -9.55
C GLY A 435 16.06 10.38 -9.76
N HIS A 436 14.93 10.07 -9.11
CA HIS A 436 13.90 11.08 -8.89
C HIS A 436 14.50 12.21 -8.02
N PRO A 437 14.43 13.48 -8.46
CA PRO A 437 15.12 14.58 -7.77
C PRO A 437 14.38 15.02 -6.50
N PHE A 438 14.43 14.19 -5.46
CA PHE A 438 13.69 14.41 -4.22
C PHE A 438 14.05 15.72 -3.53
N ALA A 439 15.33 16.09 -3.45
CA ALA A 439 15.72 17.35 -2.82
C ALA A 439 15.07 18.56 -3.54
N GLU A 440 15.06 18.58 -4.88
CA GLU A 440 14.37 19.64 -5.62
C GLU A 440 12.84 19.60 -5.47
N ARG A 441 12.24 18.40 -5.55
CA ARG A 441 10.77 18.25 -5.51
C ARG A 441 10.19 18.53 -4.13
N LEU A 442 10.98 18.29 -3.09
CA LEU A 442 10.65 18.57 -1.71
C LEU A 442 11.16 19.96 -1.27
N GLY A 443 11.94 20.69 -2.06
CA GLY A 443 12.49 21.98 -1.63
C GLY A 443 13.50 21.88 -0.48
N ILE A 444 14.26 20.79 -0.43
CA ILE A 444 15.35 20.53 0.51
C ILE A 444 16.67 21.05 -0.10
N PRO A 445 17.68 21.44 0.70
CA PRO A 445 18.97 21.88 0.17
C PRO A 445 19.60 20.85 -0.77
N THR A 446 20.06 21.31 -1.93
CA THR A 446 20.77 20.49 -2.90
C THR A 446 22.28 20.52 -2.64
N VAL A 447 22.95 19.42 -2.92
CA VAL A 447 24.41 19.33 -2.84
C VAL A 447 25.00 20.05 -4.06
N SER A 448 25.68 21.18 -3.84
CA SER A 448 26.28 21.94 -4.94
C SER A 448 27.53 21.21 -5.46
N GLU A 449 27.63 20.99 -6.78
CA GLU A 449 28.76 20.26 -7.41
C GLU A 449 30.14 20.96 -7.26
N ASN A 450 30.21 22.16 -6.67
CA ASN A 450 31.45 22.93 -6.47
C ASN A 450 32.01 22.92 -5.03
N GLY A 451 31.58 21.99 -4.19
CA GLY A 451 32.10 21.80 -2.83
C GLY A 451 33.01 20.58 -2.69
N GLY A 452 34.13 20.54 -3.42
CA GLY A 452 35.16 19.52 -3.19
C GLY A 452 35.88 19.73 -1.85
N SER A 453 35.99 18.65 -1.08
CA SER A 453 36.85 18.43 0.10
C SER A 453 36.45 19.07 1.44
N GLN A 454 35.94 18.23 2.36
CA GLN A 454 36.06 18.46 3.81
C GLN A 454 36.54 17.21 4.60
N TYR A 455 37.07 16.19 3.92
CA TYR A 455 37.72 15.05 4.59
C TYR A 455 39.16 14.89 4.12
N GLU A 456 40.01 15.87 4.39
CA GLU A 456 41.46 15.66 4.42
C GLU A 456 42.16 16.59 5.44
N LEU A 457 42.27 16.04 6.65
CA LEU A 457 43.32 16.17 7.67
C LEU A 457 44.13 17.48 7.83
N LEU A 458 44.09 17.95 9.08
CA LEU A 458 45.12 18.71 9.81
C LEU A 458 46.57 18.26 9.51
N ARG A 459 47.39 19.11 8.85
CA ARG A 459 48.77 19.47 9.23
C ARG A 459 49.35 20.56 8.30
N GLN A 460 50.03 21.53 8.92
CA GLN A 460 50.59 22.80 8.45
C GLN A 460 51.73 22.70 7.38
N PRO A 461 52.47 23.78 7.02
CA PRO A 461 52.09 25.06 6.40
C PRO A 461 52.96 25.46 5.16
N SER A 462 52.45 26.42 4.37
CA SER A 462 53.17 27.40 3.50
C SER A 462 54.07 26.91 2.33
N VAL A 463 53.83 27.47 1.13
CA VAL A 463 54.72 28.37 0.33
C VAL A 463 54.25 28.45 -1.14
N GLY A 464 53.93 29.67 -1.61
CA GLY A 464 54.50 30.25 -2.85
C GLY A 464 53.83 30.08 -4.22
N ASN A 465 53.38 31.23 -4.77
CA ASN A 465 53.48 31.69 -6.18
C ASN A 465 52.62 31.04 -7.27
N LEU A 466 52.22 31.68 -8.39
CA LEU A 466 51.92 33.06 -8.84
C LEU A 466 51.43 32.92 -10.31
N THR A 467 50.81 33.97 -10.87
CA THR A 467 50.59 34.28 -12.31
C THR A 467 49.41 33.58 -13.03
N SER A 468 48.63 34.16 -13.94
CA SER A 468 48.36 35.55 -14.39
C SER A 468 47.24 35.49 -15.45
N SER A 469 46.31 36.45 -15.42
CA SER A 469 45.25 36.80 -16.39
C SER A 469 45.82 37.17 -17.80
N PRO A 470 45.08 37.62 -18.87
CA PRO A 470 43.83 38.40 -18.84
C PRO A 470 42.81 38.29 -20.00
N SER A 471 41.69 38.96 -19.74
CA SER A 471 40.57 39.39 -20.59
C SER A 471 40.91 40.38 -21.73
N ARG A 472 40.04 40.44 -22.75
CA ARG A 472 39.85 41.61 -23.65
C ARG A 472 38.38 41.98 -23.74
N GLY A 473 38.07 43.28 -23.62
CA GLY A 473 36.72 43.85 -23.74
C GLY A 473 36.52 44.73 -24.97
N SER A 474 35.32 45.30 -25.12
CA SER A 474 35.07 46.59 -25.78
C SER A 474 33.67 47.13 -25.40
N LEU A 475 33.56 48.46 -25.45
CA LEU A 475 32.63 49.38 -24.79
C LEU A 475 31.55 49.94 -25.76
N GLY A 476 30.39 50.38 -25.22
CA GLY A 476 29.51 51.37 -25.89
C GLY A 476 28.07 51.44 -25.38
N THR A 477 27.73 52.48 -24.60
CA THR A 477 26.36 52.91 -24.17
C THR A 477 25.96 54.20 -24.93
N PRO A 478 24.68 54.69 -24.99
CA PRO A 478 23.88 55.10 -23.81
C PRO A 478 22.32 54.96 -23.88
N GLY A 479 21.69 54.82 -22.69
CA GLY A 479 20.47 55.56 -22.30
C GLY A 479 19.08 54.98 -22.58
N SER A 480 18.45 54.34 -21.58
CA SER A 480 17.03 54.55 -21.22
C SER A 480 16.74 53.98 -19.83
N SER A 481 16.20 54.83 -18.98
CA SER A 481 15.76 54.61 -17.61
C SER A 481 14.58 53.64 -17.52
N SER A 482 14.75 52.51 -16.84
CA SER A 482 13.65 51.82 -16.16
C SER A 482 14.19 51.10 -14.92
N ASN A 483 13.76 51.56 -13.75
CA ASN A 483 13.91 50.83 -12.50
C ASN A 483 13.05 49.57 -12.60
N THR A 484 13.66 48.43 -12.87
CA THR A 484 13.05 47.13 -12.60
C THR A 484 13.94 46.41 -11.61
N SER A 485 13.42 46.21 -10.40
CA SER A 485 14.00 45.35 -9.39
C SER A 485 14.30 43.98 -10.00
N VAL A 486 15.58 43.64 -10.08
CA VAL A 486 16.04 42.29 -10.40
C VAL A 486 15.68 41.39 -9.21
N GLN A 487 14.43 40.93 -9.17
CA GLN A 487 14.11 39.70 -8.47
C GLN A 487 14.64 38.56 -9.36
N SER A 488 15.75 37.98 -8.94
CA SER A 488 16.18 36.67 -9.43
C SER A 488 15.05 35.67 -9.16
N GLN A 489 14.26 35.37 -10.19
CA GLN A 489 13.32 34.26 -10.15
C GLN A 489 14.12 32.96 -10.02
N THR A 490 14.35 32.52 -8.80
CA THR A 490 14.66 31.12 -8.52
C THR A 490 13.39 30.34 -8.87
N SER A 491 13.43 29.58 -9.97
CA SER A 491 12.29 28.76 -10.36
C SER A 491 12.05 27.71 -9.28
N ASN A 492 10.94 27.84 -8.53
CA ASN A 492 10.53 26.83 -7.56
C ASN A 492 10.28 25.50 -8.32
N ASN A 493 11.09 24.48 -8.06
CA ASN A 493 10.98 23.15 -8.67
C ASN A 493 10.17 22.16 -7.82
N SER A 494 9.64 22.59 -6.67
CA SER A 494 8.85 21.74 -5.79
C SER A 494 7.55 21.29 -6.46
N SER A 495 7.20 20.01 -6.29
CA SER A 495 6.01 19.41 -6.90
C SER A 495 5.66 18.06 -6.25
N PRO A 496 4.36 17.72 -6.08
CA PRO A 496 3.91 16.56 -5.30
C PRO A 496 3.93 15.23 -6.08
N ILE A 497 5.03 14.93 -6.78
CA ILE A 497 5.10 13.80 -7.72
C ILE A 497 5.00 12.43 -7.00
N LEU A 498 5.70 12.26 -5.88
CA LEU A 498 5.56 11.06 -5.04
C LEU A 498 4.16 10.94 -4.44
N LEU A 499 3.57 12.05 -3.97
CA LEU A 499 2.22 12.04 -3.40
C LEU A 499 1.17 11.60 -4.42
N GLN A 500 1.26 12.07 -5.67
CA GLN A 500 0.37 11.60 -6.75
C GLN A 500 0.48 10.09 -6.97
N TRP A 501 1.69 9.54 -6.89
CA TRP A 501 1.91 8.10 -7.01
C TRP A 501 1.28 7.33 -5.85
N LEU A 502 1.45 7.80 -4.62
CA LEU A 502 0.82 7.19 -3.44
C LEU A 502 -0.71 7.29 -3.49
N ASP A 503 -1.27 8.40 -3.97
CA ASP A 503 -2.73 8.53 -4.21
C ASP A 503 -3.19 7.49 -5.24
N CYS A 504 -2.47 7.30 -6.35
CA CYS A 504 -2.76 6.23 -7.30
C CYS A 504 -2.79 4.84 -6.63
N ILE A 505 -1.85 4.54 -5.71
CA ILE A 505 -1.85 3.28 -4.96
C ILE A 505 -3.04 3.21 -4.00
N ALA A 506 -3.43 4.30 -3.36
CA ALA A 506 -4.63 4.36 -2.54
C ALA A 506 -5.90 4.05 -3.36
N GLN A 507 -5.97 4.50 -4.62
CA GLN A 507 -7.05 4.11 -5.53
C GLN A 507 -7.02 2.60 -5.86
N LEU A 508 -5.82 2.03 -6.07
CA LEU A 508 -5.68 0.59 -6.33
C LEU A 508 -6.02 -0.26 -5.09
N LEU A 509 -5.68 0.20 -3.88
CA LEU A 509 -6.10 -0.42 -2.62
C LEU A 509 -7.63 -0.42 -2.49
N ARG A 510 -8.29 0.67 -2.90
CA ARG A 510 -9.76 0.76 -2.93
C ARG A 510 -10.37 -0.21 -3.95
N LEU A 511 -9.76 -0.35 -5.13
CA LEU A 511 -10.26 -1.21 -6.21
C LEU A 511 -9.98 -2.70 -5.95
N TYR A 512 -8.84 -3.01 -5.31
CA TYR A 512 -8.39 -4.36 -5.00
C TYR A 512 -8.04 -4.49 -3.50
N PRO A 513 -9.04 -4.52 -2.61
CA PRO A 513 -8.83 -4.47 -1.15
C PRO A 513 -7.97 -5.59 -0.58
N ALA A 514 -7.81 -6.70 -1.31
CA ALA A 514 -7.08 -7.88 -0.88
C ALA A 514 -5.75 -8.09 -1.64
N ALA A 515 -5.37 -7.21 -2.57
CA ALA A 515 -4.20 -7.44 -3.42
C ALA A 515 -2.86 -6.98 -2.83
N PHE A 516 -2.89 -6.14 -1.79
CA PHE A 516 -1.72 -5.51 -1.18
C PHE A 516 -1.56 -5.91 0.28
N GLN A 517 -0.33 -6.18 0.71
CA GLN A 517 -0.01 -6.54 2.09
C GLN A 517 -0.09 -5.35 3.05
N PHE A 518 0.12 -4.15 2.53
CA PHE A 518 0.09 -2.90 3.30
C PHE A 518 -1.26 -2.19 3.17
N SER A 519 -1.65 -1.46 4.22
CA SER A 519 -2.88 -0.68 4.28
C SER A 519 -2.69 0.75 3.78
N SER A 520 -3.78 1.52 3.70
CA SER A 520 -3.69 2.96 3.41
C SER A 520 -2.93 3.74 4.50
N LYS A 521 -3.01 3.32 5.77
CA LYS A 521 -2.28 3.94 6.89
C LYS A 521 -0.77 3.85 6.70
N PHE A 522 -0.27 2.74 6.17
CA PHE A 522 1.15 2.61 5.82
C PHE A 522 1.59 3.67 4.81
N LEU A 523 0.77 3.95 3.78
CA LEU A 523 1.10 4.97 2.77
C LEU A 523 1.14 6.38 3.35
N VAL A 524 0.24 6.68 4.29
CA VAL A 524 0.21 7.97 5.01
C VAL A 524 1.48 8.13 5.85
N ASP A 525 1.79 7.14 6.70
CA ASP A 525 2.96 7.19 7.59
C ASP A 525 4.28 7.19 6.81
N PHE A 526 4.34 6.46 5.69
CA PHE A 526 5.45 6.51 4.75
C PHE A 526 5.64 7.94 4.21
N MET A 527 4.57 8.60 3.76
CA MET A 527 4.65 9.96 3.24
C MET A 527 5.06 10.97 4.32
N ASP A 528 4.54 10.83 5.54
CA ASP A 528 4.94 11.67 6.67
C ASP A 528 6.43 11.49 7.00
N CYS A 529 6.94 10.27 6.98
CA CYS A 529 8.37 10.01 7.13
C CYS A 529 9.20 10.69 6.02
N VAL A 530 8.76 10.64 4.75
CA VAL A 530 9.42 11.34 3.65
C VAL A 530 9.41 12.86 3.86
N LEU A 531 8.26 13.43 4.25
CA LEU A 531 8.11 14.87 4.44
C LEU A 531 8.87 15.39 5.66
N SER A 532 9.03 14.57 6.70
CA SER A 532 9.71 14.95 7.94
C SER A 532 11.19 15.26 7.74
N CYS A 533 11.83 14.70 6.72
CA CYS A 533 13.29 14.74 6.56
C CYS A 533 14.04 14.21 7.80
N ARG A 534 13.42 13.32 8.58
CA ARG A 534 14.04 12.64 9.73
C ARG A 534 15.05 11.57 9.31
N PHE A 535 14.89 11.02 8.11
CA PHE A 535 15.67 9.90 7.61
C PHE A 535 16.42 10.27 6.34
N GLY A 536 17.56 9.62 6.11
CA GLY A 536 18.43 9.91 4.97
C GLY A 536 17.89 9.45 3.62
N ASN A 537 16.98 8.48 3.58
CA ASN A 537 16.58 7.75 2.35
C ASN A 537 16.16 8.68 1.20
N PHE A 538 15.41 9.74 1.50
CA PHE A 538 14.83 10.66 0.50
C PHE A 538 15.57 11.99 0.40
N LEU A 539 16.82 12.03 0.89
CA LEU A 539 17.71 13.16 0.68
C LEU A 539 18.44 13.08 -0.67
N CYS A 540 18.95 14.22 -1.13
CA CYS A 540 19.62 14.41 -2.42
C CYS A 540 18.74 14.08 -3.64
N ASN A 541 19.29 14.16 -4.86
CA ASN A 541 18.56 13.94 -6.11
C ASN A 541 18.93 12.64 -6.84
N SER A 542 20.02 11.97 -6.46
CA SER A 542 20.53 10.78 -7.14
C SER A 542 21.23 9.80 -6.19
N GLU A 543 21.39 8.54 -6.64
CA GLU A 543 22.20 7.53 -5.94
C GLU A 543 23.64 8.04 -5.71
N ARG A 544 24.25 8.62 -6.75
CA ARG A 544 25.58 9.23 -6.70
C ARG A 544 25.70 10.29 -5.62
N GLU A 545 24.76 11.24 -5.55
CA GLU A 545 24.82 12.31 -4.55
C GLU A 545 24.68 11.76 -3.12
N ARG A 546 23.79 10.78 -2.89
CA ARG A 546 23.65 10.15 -1.57
C ARG A 546 24.93 9.44 -1.12
N GLU A 547 25.66 8.82 -2.03
CA GLU A 547 26.97 8.24 -1.75
C GLU A 547 28.02 9.29 -1.42
N GLN A 548 28.11 10.34 -2.23
CA GLN A 548 29.07 11.42 -2.02
C GLN A 548 28.84 12.16 -0.70
N SER A 549 27.58 12.27 -0.27
CA SER A 549 27.20 12.87 1.00
C SER A 549 27.27 11.90 2.19
N GLY A 550 27.65 10.64 2.00
CA GLY A 550 27.78 9.66 3.09
C GLY A 550 26.45 9.37 3.81
N ILE A 551 25.31 9.48 3.13
CA ILE A 551 23.98 9.39 3.76
C ILE A 551 23.79 8.07 4.50
N THR A 552 24.17 6.94 3.89
CA THR A 552 24.01 5.61 4.47
C THR A 552 24.81 5.41 5.76
N SER A 553 25.92 6.14 5.93
CA SER A 553 26.75 6.08 7.14
C SER A 553 26.36 7.10 8.21
N SER A 554 25.67 8.17 7.84
CA SER A 554 25.42 9.32 8.72
C SER A 554 23.97 9.48 9.15
N CYS A 555 23.02 8.81 8.47
CA CYS A 555 21.59 8.99 8.72
C CYS A 555 20.90 7.65 8.97
N HIS A 556 19.88 7.65 9.83
CA HIS A 556 19.03 6.48 10.02
C HIS A 556 18.23 6.09 8.77
N CYS A 557 17.96 4.79 8.65
CA CYS A 557 17.15 4.21 7.59
C CYS A 557 15.66 4.18 7.98
N MET A 558 14.84 4.88 7.20
CA MET A 558 13.39 4.92 7.37
C MET A 558 12.74 3.54 7.31
N TRP A 559 13.26 2.63 6.48
CA TRP A 559 12.69 1.29 6.33
C TRP A 559 12.85 0.45 7.59
N THR A 560 13.99 0.57 8.27
CA THR A 560 14.23 -0.06 9.58
C THR A 560 13.22 0.49 10.60
N TYR A 561 13.07 1.82 10.67
CA TYR A 561 12.08 2.45 11.54
C TYR A 561 10.65 1.96 11.29
N LEU A 562 10.21 1.94 10.03
CA LEU A 562 8.86 1.46 9.69
C LEU A 562 8.70 -0.04 9.97
N ALA A 563 9.75 -0.85 9.79
CA ALA A 563 9.72 -2.28 10.12
C ALA A 563 9.64 -2.51 11.63
N ASP A 564 10.40 -1.77 12.42
CA ASP A 564 10.39 -1.85 13.89
C ASP A 564 9.05 -1.38 14.45
N LEU A 565 8.48 -0.31 13.90
CA LEU A 565 7.16 0.17 14.26
C LEU A 565 6.11 -0.94 14.03
N ARG A 566 6.13 -1.58 12.86
CA ARG A 566 5.25 -2.73 12.56
C ARG A 566 5.50 -3.91 13.50
N ALA A 567 6.75 -4.25 13.76
CA ALA A 567 7.12 -5.36 14.62
C ALA A 567 6.61 -5.15 16.06
N SER A 568 6.69 -3.92 16.56
CA SER A 568 6.21 -3.55 17.90
C SER A 568 4.69 -3.73 18.09
N GLY A 569 3.89 -3.48 17.04
CA GLY A 569 2.44 -3.71 17.05
C GLY A 569 1.99 -5.12 16.66
N GLY A 570 2.91 -5.98 16.23
CA GLY A 570 2.62 -7.37 15.83
C GLY A 570 1.67 -7.50 14.63
N SER A 571 0.97 -8.64 14.53
CA SER A 571 0.09 -8.99 13.39
C SER A 571 -1.16 -8.11 13.25
N PHE A 572 -1.44 -7.24 14.24
CA PHE A 572 -2.58 -6.33 14.25
C PHE A 572 -2.17 -4.87 14.03
N HIS A 573 -0.90 -4.62 13.69
CA HIS A 573 -0.43 -3.28 13.39
C HIS A 573 -1.20 -2.69 12.20
N GLU A 574 -1.59 -1.42 12.29
CA GLU A 574 -2.47 -0.74 11.32
C GLU A 574 -1.89 -0.69 9.90
N HIS A 575 -0.56 -0.81 9.76
CA HIS A 575 0.09 -0.90 8.45
C HIS A 575 -0.24 -2.17 7.69
N ILE A 576 -0.59 -3.26 8.39
CA ILE A 576 -0.86 -4.55 7.76
C ILE A 576 -2.29 -4.52 7.24
N ASN A 577 -2.47 -4.74 5.94
CA ASN A 577 -3.77 -4.96 5.38
C ASN A 577 -4.25 -6.37 5.78
N PRO A 578 -5.29 -6.47 6.61
CA PRO A 578 -5.78 -7.77 7.02
C PRO A 578 -6.31 -8.54 5.80
N PHE A 579 -6.95 -7.90 4.83
CA PHE A 579 -7.57 -8.60 3.70
C PHE A 579 -6.59 -9.16 2.67
N TYR A 580 -5.27 -8.98 2.87
CA TYR A 580 -4.27 -9.44 1.93
C TYR A 580 -4.38 -10.94 1.65
N ASP A 581 -4.56 -11.26 0.36
CA ASP A 581 -4.65 -12.61 -0.16
C ASP A 581 -3.74 -12.72 -1.39
N ARG A 582 -2.52 -13.21 -1.16
CA ARG A 582 -1.52 -13.35 -2.21
C ARG A 582 -1.94 -14.36 -3.28
N GLU A 583 -2.55 -15.47 -2.86
CA GLU A 583 -2.91 -16.57 -3.76
C GLU A 583 -4.04 -16.17 -4.69
N ARG A 584 -5.01 -15.39 -4.21
CA ARG A 584 -6.08 -14.89 -5.07
C ARG A 584 -5.61 -13.84 -6.08
N TYR A 585 -4.63 -13.02 -5.70
CA TYR A 585 -4.13 -11.91 -6.53
C TYR A 585 -2.69 -12.13 -7.01
N TRP A 586 -2.32 -13.36 -7.35
CA TRP A 586 -0.96 -13.66 -7.83
C TRP A 586 -0.70 -13.17 -9.26
N LEU A 587 -1.76 -13.01 -10.07
CA LEU A 587 -1.68 -12.55 -11.45
C LEU A 587 -1.56 -11.01 -11.56
N PRO A 588 -1.16 -10.49 -12.74
CA PRO A 588 -1.23 -9.07 -13.03
C PRO A 588 -2.62 -8.47 -12.82
N LEU A 589 -2.68 -7.29 -12.23
CA LEU A 589 -3.89 -6.49 -12.07
C LEU A 589 -4.07 -5.61 -13.31
N VAL A 590 -5.13 -5.83 -14.09
CA VAL A 590 -5.42 -5.01 -15.29
C VAL A 590 -6.81 -4.37 -15.14
N PRO A 591 -6.93 -3.27 -14.38
CA PRO A 591 -8.21 -2.61 -14.18
C PRO A 591 -8.71 -1.96 -15.48
N PRO A 592 -9.98 -2.19 -15.86
CA PRO A 592 -10.56 -1.53 -17.03
C PRO A 592 -10.65 -0.01 -16.78
N ALA A 593 -10.47 0.81 -17.83
CA ALA A 593 -10.42 2.26 -17.72
C ALA A 593 -11.66 2.87 -17.01
N ALA A 594 -12.84 2.29 -17.22
CA ALA A 594 -14.08 2.72 -16.57
C ALA A 594 -14.06 2.54 -15.04
N ALA A 595 -13.29 1.58 -14.51
CA ALA A 595 -13.14 1.36 -13.07
C ALA A 595 -12.12 2.31 -12.42
N LEU A 596 -11.33 3.03 -13.22
CA LEU A 596 -10.26 3.92 -12.77
C LEU A 596 -10.73 5.36 -12.51
N ALA A 597 -12.04 5.59 -12.31
CA ALA A 597 -12.55 6.86 -11.81
C ALA A 597 -12.07 7.06 -10.36
N PRO A 598 -11.18 8.03 -10.09
CA PRO A 598 -10.60 8.18 -8.77
C PRO A 598 -11.54 8.97 -7.85
N THR A 599 -11.43 8.70 -6.57
CA THR A 599 -12.08 9.46 -5.50
C THR A 599 -11.02 10.19 -4.70
N LEU A 600 -11.38 11.23 -3.95
CA LEU A 600 -10.44 11.83 -3.01
C LEU A 600 -9.91 10.75 -2.05
N TRP A 601 -8.63 10.81 -1.68
CA TRP A 601 -8.01 9.95 -0.67
C TRP A 601 -8.17 10.59 0.74
N PRO A 602 -9.24 10.27 1.50
CA PRO A 602 -9.58 11.03 2.70
C PRO A 602 -8.54 10.87 3.82
N GLN A 603 -7.91 9.69 3.94
CA GLN A 603 -6.90 9.41 4.97
C GLN A 603 -5.67 10.32 4.87
N PHE A 604 -5.40 10.93 3.71
CA PHE A 604 -4.34 11.92 3.56
C PHE A 604 -4.89 13.34 3.46
N TYR A 605 -5.85 13.59 2.55
CA TYR A 605 -6.27 14.96 2.25
C TYR A 605 -7.23 15.57 3.28
N LEU A 606 -7.98 14.75 4.02
CA LEU A 606 -8.99 15.22 4.98
C LEU A 606 -8.65 14.90 6.44
N ARG A 607 -7.45 14.36 6.70
CA ARG A 607 -7.07 13.87 8.03
C ARG A 607 -7.02 14.93 9.13
N TRP A 608 -6.95 16.21 8.75
CA TRP A 608 -6.91 17.36 9.69
C TRP A 608 -8.23 18.15 9.75
N THR A 609 -9.13 17.94 8.78
CA THR A 609 -10.33 18.78 8.57
C THR A 609 -11.64 18.06 8.85
N CYS A 610 -11.61 16.78 9.20
CA CYS A 610 -12.75 15.99 9.65
C CYS A 610 -12.61 15.65 11.15
N PRO A 611 -13.68 15.78 11.97
CA PRO A 611 -13.67 15.32 13.36
C PRO A 611 -13.31 13.83 13.46
N PRO A 612 -12.59 13.40 14.51
CA PRO A 612 -12.19 12.00 14.68
C PRO A 612 -13.37 11.02 14.71
N GLU A 613 -14.58 11.46 15.06
CA GLU A 613 -15.81 10.66 15.07
C GLU A 613 -16.32 10.28 13.66
N SER A 614 -15.89 10.99 12.60
CA SER A 614 -16.27 10.68 11.21
C SER A 614 -15.18 9.96 10.42
N GLN A 615 -13.98 9.79 10.99
CA GLN A 615 -12.98 8.89 10.43
C GLN A 615 -13.35 7.46 10.82
N GLY A 616 -13.52 6.58 9.84
CA GLY A 616 -13.96 5.18 10.00
C GLY A 616 -13.07 4.27 10.87
N GLY A 617 -12.13 4.82 11.64
CA GLY A 617 -11.27 4.09 12.57
C GLY A 617 -12.04 3.32 13.64
N GLY A 618 -13.26 3.75 13.99
CA GLY A 618 -14.16 2.96 14.82
C GLY A 618 -14.58 1.63 14.17
N LEU A 619 -14.76 1.60 12.86
CA LEU A 619 -15.13 0.39 12.09
C LEU A 619 -13.91 -0.49 11.80
N GLU A 620 -12.75 0.12 11.52
CA GLU A 620 -11.50 -0.58 11.27
C GLU A 620 -10.93 -1.23 12.54
N SER A 621 -10.95 -0.54 13.69
CA SER A 621 -10.55 -1.10 14.98
C SER A 621 -11.49 -2.22 15.46
N HIS A 622 -12.81 -2.06 15.24
CA HIS A 622 -13.78 -3.13 15.49
C HIS A 622 -13.58 -4.32 14.53
N GLY A 623 -13.24 -4.05 13.27
CA GLY A 623 -12.86 -5.04 12.27
C GLY A 623 -11.61 -5.82 12.65
N HIS A 624 -10.56 -5.14 13.14
CA HIS A 624 -9.34 -5.77 13.66
C HIS A 624 -9.62 -6.65 14.89
N SER A 625 -10.47 -6.19 15.82
CA SER A 625 -10.88 -6.97 16.99
C SER A 625 -11.71 -8.21 16.61
N MET A 626 -12.69 -8.05 15.71
CA MET A 626 -13.49 -9.16 15.19
C MET A 626 -12.63 -10.16 14.42
N ARG A 627 -11.64 -9.69 13.67
CA ARG A 627 -10.72 -10.55 12.93
C ARG A 627 -9.75 -11.30 13.83
N LYS A 628 -9.24 -10.67 14.89
CA LYS A 628 -8.45 -11.36 15.93
C LYS A 628 -9.21 -12.55 16.51
N LYS A 629 -10.53 -12.39 16.70
CA LYS A 629 -11.42 -13.48 17.12
C LYS A 629 -11.63 -14.51 16.00
N TYR A 630 -11.79 -14.07 14.76
CA TYR A 630 -11.96 -14.98 13.60
C TYR A 630 -10.71 -15.83 13.34
N GLU A 631 -9.51 -15.25 13.32
CA GLU A 631 -8.25 -15.99 13.11
C GLU A 631 -7.98 -16.99 14.26
N ALA A 632 -8.30 -16.61 15.51
CA ALA A 632 -8.27 -17.55 16.63
C ALA A 632 -9.28 -18.69 16.45
N SER A 633 -10.45 -18.41 15.88
CA SER A 633 -11.48 -19.40 15.56
C SER A 633 -11.04 -20.34 14.41
N VAL A 634 -10.43 -19.80 13.35
CA VAL A 634 -9.88 -20.59 12.24
C VAL A 634 -8.77 -21.53 12.71
N LYS A 635 -7.80 -21.05 13.50
CA LYS A 635 -6.78 -21.93 14.10
C LYS A 635 -7.39 -23.02 14.99
N SER A 636 -8.43 -22.68 15.74
CA SER A 636 -9.14 -23.66 16.57
C SER A 636 -9.88 -24.70 15.72
N LYS A 637 -10.47 -24.29 14.59
CA LYS A 637 -11.11 -25.16 13.60
C LYS A 637 -10.09 -26.11 12.95
N GLU A 638 -8.96 -25.62 12.47
CA GLU A 638 -7.90 -26.45 11.86
C GLU A 638 -7.36 -27.49 12.85
N MET A 639 -7.15 -27.10 14.11
CA MET A 639 -6.78 -28.04 15.18
C MET A 639 -7.87 -29.10 15.43
N ALA A 640 -9.15 -28.70 15.40
CA ALA A 640 -10.26 -29.64 15.55
C ALA A 640 -10.39 -30.59 14.36
N GLU A 641 -10.20 -30.11 13.13
CA GLU A 641 -10.21 -30.93 11.91
C GLU A 641 -9.02 -31.91 11.86
N SER A 642 -7.84 -31.50 12.34
CA SER A 642 -6.70 -32.40 12.51
C SER A 642 -7.03 -33.53 13.50
N ARG A 643 -7.58 -33.19 14.67
CA ARG A 643 -8.01 -34.19 15.67
C ARG A 643 -9.11 -35.11 15.13
N SER A 644 -10.04 -34.59 14.34
CA SER A 644 -11.09 -35.38 13.70
C SER A 644 -10.50 -36.41 12.73
N ARG A 645 -9.50 -36.01 11.92
CA ARG A 645 -8.77 -36.93 11.03
C ARG A 645 -8.05 -38.03 11.81
N ASP A 646 -7.39 -37.69 12.92
CA ASP A 646 -6.72 -38.68 13.77
C ASP A 646 -7.72 -39.68 14.39
N ILE A 647 -8.88 -39.19 14.86
CA ILE A 647 -9.94 -40.06 15.39
C ILE A 647 -10.48 -40.98 14.31
N LYS A 648 -10.69 -40.47 13.08
CA LYS A 648 -11.15 -41.27 11.95
C LYS A 648 -10.16 -42.38 11.61
N MET A 649 -8.85 -42.08 11.53
CA MET A 649 -7.82 -43.09 11.29
C MET A 649 -7.80 -44.16 12.41
N LYS A 650 -7.93 -43.75 13.68
CA LYS A 650 -8.03 -44.70 14.80
C LYS A 650 -9.28 -45.56 14.72
N MET A 651 -10.41 -44.99 14.32
CA MET A 651 -11.67 -45.72 14.15
C MET A 651 -11.57 -46.75 13.03
N GLU A 652 -10.98 -46.39 11.89
CA GLU A 652 -10.72 -47.32 10.78
C GLU A 652 -9.80 -48.47 11.22
N SER A 653 -8.74 -48.17 11.98
CA SER A 653 -7.86 -49.19 12.57
C SER A 653 -8.64 -50.17 13.48
N MET A 654 -9.43 -49.66 14.43
CA MET A 654 -10.24 -50.50 15.31
C MET A 654 -11.25 -51.36 14.53
N LEU A 655 -11.81 -50.83 13.46
CA LEU A 655 -12.75 -51.57 12.60
C LEU A 655 -12.05 -52.75 11.92
N THR A 656 -10.80 -52.57 11.47
CA THR A 656 -10.01 -53.68 10.91
C THR A 656 -9.66 -54.74 11.96
N ASP A 657 -9.34 -54.33 13.19
CA ASP A 657 -9.05 -55.28 14.28
C ASP A 657 -10.30 -56.06 14.68
N LEU A 658 -11.46 -55.41 14.78
CA LEU A 658 -12.73 -56.06 15.10
C LEU A 658 -13.12 -57.07 14.00
N GLN A 659 -12.87 -56.77 12.73
CA GLN A 659 -13.03 -57.74 11.65
C GLN A 659 -12.07 -58.93 11.77
N ARG A 660 -10.82 -58.70 12.19
CA ARG A 660 -9.83 -59.76 12.43
C ARG A 660 -10.30 -60.68 13.57
N GLU A 661 -10.78 -60.11 14.67
CA GLU A 661 -11.29 -60.84 15.82
C GLU A 661 -12.55 -61.64 15.48
N ARG A 662 -13.48 -61.06 14.71
CA ARG A 662 -14.67 -61.78 14.23
C ARG A 662 -14.31 -63.00 13.37
N ARG A 663 -13.28 -62.89 12.52
CA ARG A 663 -12.76 -64.03 11.74
C ARG A 663 -12.14 -65.10 12.65
N ALA A 664 -11.35 -64.69 13.64
CA ALA A 664 -10.76 -65.61 14.62
C ALA A 664 -11.83 -66.36 15.42
N SER A 665 -12.86 -65.64 15.91
CA SER A 665 -14.00 -66.22 16.63
C SER A 665 -14.79 -67.21 15.77
N SER A 666 -15.06 -66.86 14.50
CA SER A 666 -15.74 -67.76 13.55
C SER A 666 -14.93 -69.04 13.27
N SER A 667 -13.61 -68.91 13.14
CA SER A 667 -12.69 -70.05 12.98
C SER A 667 -12.70 -70.96 14.22
N ALA A 668 -12.63 -70.38 15.42
CA ALA A 668 -12.70 -71.11 16.68
C ALA A 668 -14.02 -71.87 16.83
N LEU A 669 -15.14 -71.26 16.46
CA LEU A 669 -16.45 -71.90 16.46
C LEU A 669 -16.50 -73.09 15.49
N ALA A 670 -15.97 -72.94 14.28
CA ALA A 670 -15.89 -74.03 13.30
C ALA A 670 -15.02 -75.20 13.81
N MET A 671 -13.88 -74.90 14.44
CA MET A 671 -13.03 -75.90 15.08
C MET A 671 -13.76 -76.64 16.21
N ALA A 672 -14.49 -75.93 17.07
CA ALA A 672 -15.28 -76.54 18.15
C ALA A 672 -16.40 -77.45 17.59
N GLN A 673 -17.08 -77.02 16.52
CA GLN A 673 -18.07 -77.85 15.85
C GLN A 673 -17.45 -79.10 15.22
N ARG A 674 -16.26 -78.99 14.63
CA ARG A 674 -15.51 -80.14 14.08
C ARG A 674 -15.15 -81.13 15.18
N ALA A 675 -14.59 -80.65 16.28
CA ALA A 675 -14.27 -81.47 17.45
C ALA A 675 -15.52 -82.16 18.03
N ARG A 676 -16.68 -81.48 18.03
CA ARG A 676 -17.96 -82.10 18.43
C ARG A 676 -18.37 -83.23 17.48
N ARG A 677 -18.24 -83.05 16.17
CA ARG A 677 -18.54 -84.11 15.18
C ARG A 677 -17.59 -85.29 15.30
N GLU A 678 -16.30 -85.02 15.49
CA GLU A 678 -15.28 -86.06 15.72
C GLU A 678 -15.57 -86.84 17.01
N ASN A 679 -15.93 -86.16 18.10
CA ASN A 679 -16.37 -86.81 19.34
C ASN A 679 -17.59 -87.70 19.12
N VAL A 680 -18.59 -87.26 18.34
CA VAL A 680 -19.76 -88.08 17.99
C VAL A 680 -19.36 -89.29 17.13
N ALA A 681 -18.45 -89.11 16.17
CA ALA A 681 -17.94 -90.19 15.33
C ALA A 681 -17.14 -91.22 16.14
N ILE A 682 -16.29 -90.77 17.06
CA ILE A 682 -15.56 -91.62 18.02
C ILE A 682 -16.56 -92.38 18.90
N LYS A 683 -17.58 -91.70 19.45
CA LYS A 683 -18.65 -92.37 20.22
C LYS A 683 -19.34 -93.47 19.42
N ARG A 684 -19.68 -93.22 18.15
CA ARG A 684 -20.28 -94.23 17.27
C ARG A 684 -19.32 -95.38 16.96
N ALA A 685 -18.05 -95.11 16.68
CA ALA A 685 -17.05 -96.14 16.43
C ALA A 685 -16.82 -97.05 17.65
N ILE A 686 -16.81 -96.47 18.86
CA ILE A 686 -16.73 -97.21 20.13
C ILE A 686 -17.94 -98.14 20.30
N GLN A 687 -19.16 -97.66 19.98
CA GLN A 687 -20.39 -98.46 20.03
C GLN A 687 -20.36 -99.64 19.03
N THR A 688 -19.81 -99.45 17.83
CA THR A 688 -19.72 -100.51 16.78
C THR A 688 -18.76 -101.64 17.15
N ILE A 689 -17.77 -101.39 18.02
CA ILE A 689 -16.78 -102.39 18.46
C ILE A 689 -17.31 -103.24 19.64
N GLY A 690 -18.57 -103.04 20.06
CA GLY A 690 -19.17 -103.78 21.18
C GLY A 690 -18.70 -103.32 22.56
N CYS A 691 -18.01 -102.17 22.62
CA CYS A 691 -17.59 -101.55 23.87
C CYS A 691 -18.67 -100.57 24.36
N THR A 692 -19.45 -100.97 25.35
CA THR A 692 -20.28 -100.05 26.15
C THR A 692 -19.39 -99.15 27.00
N VAL A 693 -19.12 -97.93 26.53
CA VAL A 693 -18.46 -96.89 27.33
C VAL A 693 -19.51 -95.99 27.97
N ASN A 694 -19.79 -96.24 29.25
CA ASN A 694 -20.58 -95.38 30.11
C ASN A 694 -19.75 -94.14 30.47
N PHE A 695 -19.93 -93.06 29.72
CA PHE A 695 -19.50 -91.74 30.19
C PHE A 695 -20.56 -91.21 31.14
N SER A 696 -20.16 -90.96 32.39
CA SER A 696 -20.99 -90.24 33.37
C SER A 696 -21.36 -88.89 32.79
N THR A 697 -22.61 -88.75 32.33
CA THR A 697 -23.22 -87.44 32.18
C THR A 697 -23.34 -86.86 33.58
N ASN A 698 -22.40 -85.99 33.97
CA ASN A 698 -22.76 -84.91 34.86
C ASN A 698 -23.71 -84.01 34.06
N GLU A 699 -24.98 -84.39 34.02
CA GLU A 699 -26.08 -83.48 33.77
C GLU A 699 -26.05 -82.43 34.87
N ASN A 700 -25.31 -81.36 34.64
CA ASN A 700 -25.69 -80.06 35.17
C ASN A 700 -26.16 -79.23 33.97
N GLN A 701 -27.42 -79.49 33.62
CA GLN A 701 -28.43 -78.51 33.28
C GLN A 701 -28.00 -77.41 32.29
N VAL A 702 -28.01 -77.71 30.99
CA VAL A 702 -28.20 -76.69 29.95
C VAL A 702 -29.02 -77.28 28.82
N ASP A 703 -30.34 -77.11 28.89
CA ASP A 703 -31.16 -76.95 27.68
C ASP A 703 -32.49 -76.24 28.05
N LYS A 704 -32.53 -74.94 27.76
CA LYS A 704 -33.65 -74.34 27.06
C LYS A 704 -33.05 -73.50 25.93
N SER A 705 -33.11 -74.10 24.75
CA SER A 705 -33.07 -73.46 23.44
C SER A 705 -34.02 -72.27 23.37
N GLU A 706 -33.46 -71.07 23.22
CA GLU A 706 -34.13 -69.97 22.50
C GLU A 706 -33.38 -69.77 21.19
N GLU A 707 -34.01 -70.19 20.09
CA GLU A 707 -33.64 -69.79 18.74
C GLU A 707 -33.86 -68.29 18.60
N MET A 708 -32.77 -67.54 18.44
CA MET A 708 -32.83 -66.16 17.96
C MET A 708 -31.82 -66.00 16.82
N SER A 709 -32.20 -66.45 15.62
CA SER A 709 -31.42 -66.24 14.42
C SER A 709 -31.61 -64.80 13.94
N TYR A 710 -30.68 -63.92 14.31
CA TYR A 710 -30.55 -62.63 13.65
C TYR A 710 -29.86 -62.81 12.28
N SER A 711 -30.53 -62.23 11.30
CA SER A 711 -30.23 -62.10 9.88
C SER A 711 -28.78 -61.76 9.52
N PHE A 712 -28.28 -62.42 8.47
CA PHE A 712 -27.34 -61.81 7.54
C PHE A 712 -27.68 -62.29 6.12
N ARG A 713 -28.14 -61.37 5.27
CA ARG A 713 -27.97 -61.52 3.81
C ARG A 713 -27.21 -60.31 3.29
N ARG A 714 -25.98 -60.59 2.90
CA ARG A 714 -25.23 -59.87 1.85
C ARG A 714 -25.80 -60.30 0.50
N GLU A 715 -25.81 -59.36 -0.44
CA GLU A 715 -25.39 -59.48 -1.86
C GLU A 715 -25.74 -58.12 -2.51
N ALA A 716 -24.82 -57.30 -3.01
CA ALA A 716 -23.91 -57.46 -4.16
C ALA A 716 -24.65 -57.58 -5.52
N ASP A 717 -24.78 -56.42 -6.16
CA ASP A 717 -24.82 -56.08 -7.60
C ASP A 717 -25.49 -57.01 -8.62
N THR A 718 -26.47 -56.47 -9.37
CA THR A 718 -26.40 -56.34 -10.86
C THR A 718 -27.58 -55.55 -11.47
N VAL A 719 -27.24 -54.46 -12.17
CA VAL A 719 -27.73 -53.91 -13.46
C VAL A 719 -29.24 -53.92 -13.84
N SER A 720 -29.72 -52.69 -14.14
CA SER A 720 -30.68 -52.23 -15.17
C SER A 720 -32.15 -51.89 -14.86
N GLN A 721 -32.52 -50.72 -15.40
CA GLN A 721 -33.80 -50.24 -15.96
C GLN A 721 -34.99 -49.82 -15.07
N GLN A 722 -35.42 -48.57 -15.36
CA GLN A 722 -36.79 -48.02 -15.48
C GLN A 722 -37.65 -47.68 -14.24
N ASP A 723 -38.01 -46.39 -14.23
CA ASP A 723 -39.31 -45.72 -14.03
C ASP A 723 -40.20 -45.89 -12.77
N ASP A 724 -40.80 -44.73 -12.47
CA ASP A 724 -42.10 -44.47 -11.85
C ASP A 724 -42.28 -44.39 -10.31
N ASN A 725 -42.51 -43.13 -9.90
CA ASN A 725 -43.70 -42.60 -9.24
C ASN A 725 -44.30 -43.26 -7.97
N ALA A 726 -44.37 -42.39 -6.95
CA ALA A 726 -45.54 -42.06 -6.13
C ALA A 726 -46.07 -43.02 -5.05
N ASP A 727 -46.19 -42.44 -3.85
CA ASP A 727 -47.42 -42.30 -3.05
C ASP A 727 -47.51 -42.90 -1.62
N LEU A 728 -47.80 -41.95 -0.70
CA LEU A 728 -48.84 -41.94 0.36
C LEU A 728 -48.66 -42.86 1.59
N SER A 729 -48.38 -42.31 2.79
CA SER A 729 -49.32 -41.77 3.83
C SER A 729 -49.52 -42.79 4.99
N VAL A 730 -49.72 -42.49 6.28
CA VAL A 730 -50.77 -41.77 7.05
C VAL A 730 -50.29 -41.75 8.54
N SER A 731 -50.06 -40.61 9.23
CA SER A 731 -50.87 -39.90 10.27
C SER A 731 -51.50 -40.68 11.43
N ILE A 732 -51.38 -40.17 12.68
CA ILE A 732 -52.41 -40.23 13.77
C ILE A 732 -52.35 -38.95 14.66
N SER A 733 -53.55 -38.45 14.98
CA SER A 733 -54.02 -37.22 15.68
C SER A 733 -54.12 -37.34 17.23
N ALA A 734 -53.82 -36.30 18.02
CA ALA A 734 -54.68 -35.25 18.64
C ALA A 734 -55.53 -35.65 19.87
N ILE A 735 -55.46 -34.83 20.94
CA ILE A 735 -56.51 -34.67 21.98
C ILE A 735 -56.60 -33.19 22.36
N GLU A 736 -57.85 -32.69 22.44
CA GLU A 736 -58.32 -31.36 22.84
C GLU A 736 -58.88 -31.34 24.28
N ASP A 737 -59.02 -30.11 24.80
CA ASP A 737 -60.01 -29.57 25.79
C ASP A 737 -59.32 -28.72 26.88
N SER A 738 -59.83 -27.60 27.43
CA SER A 738 -60.78 -26.54 27.03
C SER A 738 -60.82 -25.49 28.18
N LEU A 739 -60.78 -24.19 27.84
CA LEU A 739 -61.44 -22.99 28.46
C LEU A 739 -60.98 -22.24 29.75
N VAL A 740 -61.08 -20.88 29.62
CA VAL A 740 -61.20 -19.73 30.61
C VAL A 740 -59.87 -19.14 31.18
N SER A 741 -59.52 -17.83 31.21
CA SER A 741 -60.09 -16.48 30.93
C SER A 741 -59.01 -15.38 30.84
N GLU A 742 -59.29 -14.31 30.09
CA GLU A 742 -58.90 -12.87 30.21
C GLU A 742 -57.44 -12.39 30.53
N THR A 743 -56.80 -11.87 29.47
CA THR A 743 -55.82 -10.75 29.25
C THR A 743 -55.12 -9.98 30.40
N PRO A 744 -54.03 -9.19 30.17
CA PRO A 744 -53.22 -8.98 28.93
C PRO A 744 -51.69 -9.02 29.16
N SER A 745 -50.94 -8.82 28.06
CA SER A 745 -49.56 -8.31 27.96
C SER A 745 -48.42 -9.32 27.80
N ASN A 746 -47.60 -9.05 26.78
CA ASN A 746 -46.23 -9.51 26.55
C ASN A 746 -45.98 -11.02 26.53
N GLN A 747 -45.75 -11.59 25.34
CA GLN A 747 -44.60 -12.46 25.02
C GLN A 747 -44.80 -13.25 23.72
N VAL A 748 -44.12 -12.83 22.65
CA VAL A 748 -43.63 -13.76 21.62
C VAL A 748 -42.13 -13.50 21.51
N CYS A 749 -41.37 -14.13 22.42
CA CYS A 749 -39.96 -14.46 22.23
C CYS A 749 -39.49 -15.54 23.24
N GLU A 750 -40.38 -16.42 23.70
CA GLU A 750 -40.10 -17.31 24.84
C GLU A 750 -39.59 -18.73 24.50
N SER A 751 -39.46 -19.13 23.24
CA SER A 751 -39.16 -20.54 22.93
C SER A 751 -37.77 -20.87 22.34
N LEU A 752 -36.84 -19.91 22.22
CA LEU A 752 -35.55 -20.18 21.55
C LEU A 752 -34.29 -19.74 22.33
N CYS A 753 -34.37 -19.56 23.66
CA CYS A 753 -33.18 -19.30 24.48
C CYS A 753 -32.75 -20.56 25.27
N PRO A 754 -31.68 -21.26 24.85
CA PRO A 754 -31.24 -22.51 25.47
C PRO A 754 -30.56 -22.37 26.86
N PHE A 755 -30.60 -21.19 27.51
CA PHE A 755 -29.84 -20.92 28.75
C PHE A 755 -30.65 -20.28 29.89
N ARG A 756 -31.97 -20.49 29.97
CA ARG A 756 -32.77 -20.03 31.12
C ARG A 756 -32.81 -21.09 32.23
N SER A 757 -32.40 -20.73 33.44
CA SER A 757 -32.71 -21.48 34.67
C SER A 757 -33.88 -20.80 35.41
N ARG A 758 -34.41 -21.44 36.47
CA ARG A 758 -35.57 -20.99 37.26
C ARG A 758 -35.41 -19.61 37.92
N GLU A 759 -34.24 -18.98 37.82
CA GLU A 759 -33.95 -17.64 38.35
C GLU A 759 -33.70 -16.55 37.27
N GLY A 760 -33.99 -16.80 35.99
CA GLY A 760 -33.96 -15.78 34.92
C GLY A 760 -32.73 -15.79 34.00
N CYS A 761 -32.71 -14.89 33.00
CA CYS A 761 -31.63 -14.78 32.00
C CYS A 761 -30.48 -13.93 32.56
N ARG A 762 -29.33 -14.56 32.86
CA ARG A 762 -28.13 -13.88 33.35
C ARG A 762 -27.11 -13.74 32.23
N TRP A 763 -27.30 -12.73 31.36
CA TRP A 763 -26.20 -12.21 30.55
C TRP A 763 -25.59 -10.99 31.26
N PRO A 764 -24.26 -10.82 31.32
CA PRO A 764 -23.68 -9.65 31.97
C PRO A 764 -23.87 -8.41 31.07
N HIS A 765 -24.80 -7.54 31.48
CA HIS A 765 -24.92 -6.12 31.11
C HIS A 765 -25.10 -5.71 29.62
N ALA A 766 -26.09 -6.25 28.92
CA ALA A 766 -26.73 -5.56 27.79
C ALA A 766 -28.22 -5.94 27.65
N ALA A 767 -29.08 -4.98 27.34
CA ALA A 767 -30.53 -5.18 27.19
C ALA A 767 -30.87 -5.95 25.89
N CYS A 768 -31.91 -6.78 25.96
CA CYS A 768 -32.43 -7.56 24.84
C CYS A 768 -32.93 -6.63 23.71
N ALA A 769 -32.45 -6.83 22.48
CA ALA A 769 -32.81 -6.02 21.32
C ALA A 769 -34.26 -6.29 20.88
N GLN A 770 -35.20 -5.45 21.34
CA GLN A 770 -36.49 -5.25 20.68
C GLN A 770 -36.72 -3.76 20.47
N LEU A 771 -37.11 -3.40 19.23
CA LEU A 771 -37.68 -2.15 18.70
C LEU A 771 -36.80 -1.36 17.71
N GLY A 772 -37.25 -1.33 16.44
CA GLY A 772 -37.16 -0.12 15.60
C GLY A 772 -36.39 -0.17 14.27
N SER A 773 -36.83 -0.97 13.30
CA SER A 773 -36.49 -0.74 11.87
C SER A 773 -37.42 0.35 11.31
N GLN A 774 -36.85 1.45 10.79
CA GLN A 774 -37.55 2.46 9.99
C GLN A 774 -36.98 2.51 8.57
N PHE A 775 -37.40 1.55 7.72
CA PHE A 775 -37.37 1.73 6.27
C PHE A 775 -38.76 1.39 5.72
N VAL A 776 -39.54 2.43 5.46
CA VAL A 776 -40.82 2.37 4.75
C VAL A 776 -40.57 2.90 3.33
N GLY A 777 -40.89 2.11 2.30
CA GLY A 777 -41.16 2.67 0.96
C GLY A 777 -40.52 2.04 -0.28
N LEU A 778 -39.85 0.88 -0.22
CA LEU A 778 -39.40 0.16 -1.43
C LEU A 778 -39.94 -1.26 -1.45
N LYS A 779 -40.90 -1.52 -2.33
CA LYS A 779 -41.44 -2.87 -2.58
C LYS A 779 -40.67 -3.46 -3.77
N ALA A 780 -39.85 -4.49 -3.52
CA ALA A 780 -39.18 -5.23 -4.58
C ALA A 780 -40.22 -5.98 -5.44
N ASN A 781 -40.10 -5.87 -6.75
CA ASN A 781 -40.96 -6.56 -7.71
C ASN A 781 -40.38 -7.94 -8.01
N PHE A 782 -40.81 -8.95 -7.26
CA PHE A 782 -40.31 -10.31 -7.36
C PHE A 782 -40.64 -11.00 -8.70
N ASP A 783 -41.69 -10.53 -9.41
CA ASP A 783 -42.05 -11.06 -10.74
C ASP A 783 -41.01 -10.74 -11.83
N ALA A 784 -40.13 -9.77 -11.58
CA ALA A 784 -39.01 -9.46 -12.48
C ALA A 784 -37.82 -10.42 -12.30
N PHE A 785 -37.70 -11.06 -11.13
CA PHE A 785 -36.60 -11.97 -10.82
C PHE A 785 -36.79 -13.33 -11.52
N ASP A 786 -38.04 -13.80 -11.62
CA ASP A 786 -38.38 -15.08 -12.26
C ASP A 786 -38.30 -15.06 -13.79
N ARG A 787 -38.13 -13.88 -14.41
CA ARG A 787 -37.97 -13.72 -15.87
C ARG A 787 -36.52 -13.65 -16.33
N LEU A 788 -35.55 -13.69 -15.41
CA LEU A 788 -34.13 -13.71 -15.76
C LEU A 788 -33.73 -15.15 -16.10
N SER A 789 -33.67 -15.47 -17.39
CA SER A 789 -33.08 -16.73 -17.86
C SER A 789 -31.58 -16.71 -17.57
N VAL A 790 -31.16 -17.34 -16.46
CA VAL A 790 -29.75 -17.58 -16.17
C VAL A 790 -29.23 -18.56 -17.21
N LYS A 791 -28.33 -18.12 -18.09
CA LYS A 791 -27.59 -19.03 -18.96
C LYS A 791 -26.58 -19.79 -18.10
N ASP A 792 -26.62 -21.12 -18.18
CA ASP A 792 -25.78 -22.09 -17.46
C ASP A 792 -24.27 -22.04 -17.80
N CYS A 793 -23.74 -20.94 -18.33
CA CYS A 793 -22.32 -20.78 -18.63
C CYS A 793 -21.48 -20.26 -17.46
N TYR A 794 -22.07 -20.07 -16.27
CA TYR A 794 -21.37 -19.51 -15.09
C TYR A 794 -20.77 -20.55 -14.14
N PHE A 795 -20.96 -21.85 -14.39
CA PHE A 795 -20.34 -22.91 -13.60
C PHE A 795 -19.56 -23.84 -14.54
N PRO A 796 -18.21 -23.82 -14.53
CA PRO A 796 -17.44 -24.81 -15.26
C PRO A 796 -17.70 -26.20 -14.66
N LYS A 797 -17.92 -27.20 -15.53
CA LYS A 797 -17.97 -28.61 -15.13
C LYS A 797 -16.56 -29.10 -14.84
N GLU A 798 -16.43 -29.89 -13.78
CA GLU A 798 -15.22 -30.48 -13.19
C GLU A 798 -14.27 -31.14 -14.20
#